data_AF-A0A7M4ADP4-F1
#
_entry.id   AF-A0A7M4ADP4-F1
#
_cell.length_a   1.000
_cell.length_b   1.000
_cell.length_c   1.000
_cell.angle_alpha   90.00
_cell.angle_beta   90.00
_cell.angle_gamma   90.00
#
_symmetry.space_group_name_H-M   'P 1'
#
loop_
_entity.id
_entity.type
_entity.pdbx_description
1 polymer ?
#
loop_
_entity_poly.entity_id
_entity_poly.type
_entity_poly.pdbx_seq_one_letter_code
_entity_poly.pdbx_strand_id
1 'polypeptide(L)'
;LDHDDDGISDENETLVWGTDPYNADTDNDGINDYDEIFVYMTNPTLEDSDSDGLTDSSEISVHLTNPNNDDTDVDGLTDGAEINLWQSNPLVYDADNDSDFYYHFNDCDDQNANINPGKPEKLNGFDDNCDNFIDEGFNFTDRDNDGLKDWPEFHIHNTDYRNSDTDGDGIKDGPEVNVYAVQGANPLIFDEDSDSDGWYWFEDCDDENIYRSPGLNEVLDAIDNDCDEEIDEDFIDLDSDSDGLSDYEEYYNTSTNPNDGDTDNDGLSDGIEVNTYAELGANPLIFDEDNDADGSYWFQDCADDDNERAPSLLEELDGKDNDCDEEIDEDYKTIDSDEDGLSDYEEYNVINSNHYDEDTDGDGIDDGTEVLVKTSNPLIFNFDNDNDDFYDFEDCNDLVAEIYPEATEIWNGIDDDCNDLVDDNLKRQNLVLTIPQTQIIHSWDAVNDTLVFGLNNIPTQVNTEITWKIGNYDLKENISNQGTRLDINSLECGKNKDNLTMLLCGNGTSNQQIKATIVDSGFTTEFVWDIDMIVWIPPPTFTEILLSFFTSSIGLVFISSIVLAIAAIGLFVNFRISRKNELEEAYAAYNIPSVKFDYTPDYSKTVLPSAPDLSSLESRINIQSSEIELPDLPATIPVIQLPSKIIEEEDIVELVDIPSRIID
;
A
#
# COMPACT_ATOMS: atom_id res chain seq x y z
N LEU A 1 -100.93 -22.33 -109.14
CA LEU A 1 -99.79 -23.14 -109.57
C LEU A 1 -98.97 -23.35 -108.30
N ASP A 2 -97.66 -23.46 -108.42
CA ASP A 2 -96.61 -23.24 -107.43
C ASP A 2 -95.46 -22.77 -108.34
N HIS A 3 -94.85 -21.61 -108.08
CA HIS A 3 -94.10 -20.84 -109.10
C HIS A 3 -92.61 -20.61 -108.77
N ASP A 4 -92.29 -20.60 -107.49
CA ASP A 4 -90.96 -20.52 -106.87
C ASP A 4 -90.58 -21.84 -106.16
N ASP A 5 -91.49 -22.82 -106.11
CA ASP A 5 -91.35 -24.15 -105.52
C ASP A 5 -91.22 -24.16 -103.96
N ASP A 6 -91.90 -23.21 -103.26
CA ASP A 6 -91.89 -23.11 -101.78
C ASP A 6 -92.77 -24.16 -101.08
N GLY A 7 -93.96 -24.44 -101.61
CA GLY A 7 -94.94 -25.39 -101.07
C GLY A 7 -96.36 -24.85 -100.88
N ILE A 8 -96.59 -23.55 -101.06
CA ILE A 8 -97.91 -22.92 -101.13
C ILE A 8 -98.39 -22.98 -102.61
N SER A 9 -99.25 -22.06 -103.05
CA SER A 9 -99.83 -22.06 -104.39
C SER A 9 -100.42 -20.69 -104.69
N ASP A 10 -100.23 -20.16 -105.90
CA ASP A 10 -100.52 -18.73 -106.21
C ASP A 10 -101.98 -18.29 -105.95
N GLU A 11 -102.92 -19.22 -105.79
CA GLU A 11 -104.29 -18.90 -105.35
C GLU A 11 -104.41 -18.70 -103.82
N ASN A 12 -103.65 -19.43 -103.01
CA ASN A 12 -103.60 -19.26 -101.55
C ASN A 12 -102.74 -18.05 -101.16
N GLU A 13 -101.55 -17.92 -101.74
CA GLU A 13 -100.61 -16.83 -101.46
C GLU A 13 -101.29 -15.46 -101.65
N THR A 14 -101.78 -15.18 -102.86
CA THR A 14 -102.43 -13.90 -103.19
C THR A 14 -103.82 -13.69 -102.54
N LEU A 15 -104.57 -14.74 -102.18
CA LEU A 15 -105.96 -14.60 -101.68
C LEU A 15 -106.18 -14.93 -100.20
N VAL A 16 -105.20 -15.53 -99.52
CA VAL A 16 -105.30 -15.95 -98.11
C VAL A 16 -104.23 -15.28 -97.26
N TRP A 17 -102.96 -15.29 -97.68
CA TRP A 17 -101.83 -14.88 -96.85
C TRP A 17 -101.29 -13.49 -97.16
N GLY A 18 -101.24 -13.10 -98.44
CA GLY A 18 -100.77 -11.78 -98.88
C GLY A 18 -99.39 -11.76 -99.54
N THR A 19 -98.75 -12.93 -99.68
CA THR A 19 -97.40 -13.15 -100.21
C THR A 19 -97.28 -12.99 -101.74
N ASP A 20 -96.05 -12.83 -102.26
CA ASP A 20 -95.77 -12.66 -103.71
C ASP A 20 -95.40 -13.98 -104.40
N PRO A 21 -96.24 -14.54 -105.30
CA PRO A 21 -96.03 -15.88 -105.89
C PRO A 21 -94.94 -16.02 -106.96
N TYR A 22 -93.83 -15.31 -106.75
CA TYR A 22 -92.59 -15.40 -107.50
C TYR A 22 -91.36 -15.22 -106.59
N ASN A 23 -91.54 -15.22 -105.27
CA ASN A 23 -90.53 -14.99 -104.26
C ASN A 23 -90.87 -15.71 -102.94
N ALA A 24 -90.36 -16.94 -102.77
CA ALA A 24 -90.57 -17.86 -101.64
C ALA A 24 -90.10 -17.39 -100.24
N ASP A 25 -89.86 -16.10 -100.06
CA ASP A 25 -89.31 -15.42 -98.88
C ASP A 25 -89.73 -13.94 -99.04
N THR A 26 -91.01 -13.67 -98.80
CA THR A 26 -91.73 -12.50 -99.35
C THR A 26 -91.14 -11.18 -98.86
N ASP A 27 -90.79 -11.07 -97.57
CA ASP A 27 -90.19 -9.86 -96.98
C ASP A 27 -88.64 -9.88 -96.96
N ASN A 28 -88.00 -11.05 -97.18
CA ASN A 28 -86.55 -11.25 -97.32
C ASN A 28 -85.78 -11.32 -95.97
N ASP A 29 -86.46 -11.73 -94.88
CA ASP A 29 -85.87 -12.06 -93.58
C ASP A 29 -84.96 -13.32 -93.63
N GLY A 30 -85.30 -14.29 -94.49
CA GLY A 30 -84.53 -15.52 -94.71
C GLY A 30 -85.17 -16.81 -94.20
N ILE A 31 -86.37 -16.77 -93.61
CA ILE A 31 -87.29 -17.92 -93.59
C ILE A 31 -87.99 -18.00 -94.97
N ASN A 32 -88.86 -18.98 -95.19
CA ASN A 32 -89.72 -19.07 -96.38
C ASN A 32 -91.18 -19.02 -95.97
N ASP A 33 -92.02 -18.41 -96.81
CA ASP A 33 -93.45 -18.18 -96.56
C ASP A 33 -94.18 -19.43 -96.04
N TYR A 34 -93.88 -20.61 -96.60
CA TYR A 34 -94.43 -21.89 -96.13
C TYR A 34 -94.03 -22.22 -94.67
N ASP A 35 -92.74 -22.17 -94.33
CA ASP A 35 -92.28 -22.49 -92.97
C ASP A 35 -92.74 -21.42 -91.97
N GLU A 36 -92.79 -20.16 -92.36
CA GLU A 36 -93.41 -19.10 -91.56
C GLU A 36 -94.87 -19.42 -91.21
N ILE A 37 -95.72 -19.57 -92.22
CA ILE A 37 -97.17 -19.77 -92.03
C ILE A 37 -97.48 -21.09 -91.30
N PHE A 38 -96.73 -22.16 -91.58
CA PHE A 38 -97.10 -23.53 -91.17
C PHE A 38 -96.18 -24.19 -90.12
N VAL A 39 -95.00 -23.65 -89.86
CA VAL A 39 -94.06 -24.17 -88.84
C VAL A 39 -93.89 -23.19 -87.67
N TYR A 40 -93.63 -21.91 -87.95
CA TYR A 40 -93.32 -20.89 -86.93
C TYR A 40 -94.53 -20.06 -86.50
N MET A 41 -95.54 -19.93 -87.36
CA MET A 41 -96.74 -19.10 -87.22
C MET A 41 -96.49 -17.58 -87.21
N THR A 42 -95.39 -17.15 -87.80
CA THR A 42 -95.00 -15.76 -88.07
C THR A 42 -95.82 -15.14 -89.22
N ASN A 43 -95.55 -13.88 -89.55
CA ASN A 43 -96.23 -13.13 -90.60
C ASN A 43 -95.30 -12.84 -91.81
N PRO A 44 -95.43 -13.57 -92.94
CA PRO A 44 -94.54 -13.52 -94.12
C PRO A 44 -94.74 -12.28 -94.99
N THR A 45 -94.86 -11.12 -94.35
CA THR A 45 -94.96 -9.79 -94.96
C THR A 45 -94.27 -8.70 -94.12
N LEU A 46 -93.54 -9.10 -93.07
CA LEU A 46 -92.79 -8.26 -92.13
C LEU A 46 -91.51 -9.00 -91.72
N GLU A 47 -90.34 -8.39 -91.94
CA GLU A 47 -89.04 -8.91 -91.48
C GLU A 47 -88.93 -9.08 -89.94
N ASP A 48 -89.96 -8.70 -89.18
CA ASP A 48 -90.04 -8.57 -87.72
C ASP A 48 -91.53 -8.66 -87.34
N SER A 49 -91.98 -9.82 -86.86
CA SER A 49 -93.40 -10.17 -86.73
C SER A 49 -94.14 -9.50 -85.55
N ASP A 50 -93.47 -9.25 -84.43
CA ASP A 50 -94.05 -8.57 -83.25
C ASP A 50 -93.56 -7.12 -83.06
N SER A 51 -92.57 -6.68 -83.85
CA SER A 51 -92.03 -5.32 -83.93
C SER A 51 -91.11 -4.90 -82.76
N ASP A 52 -90.36 -5.86 -82.22
CA ASP A 52 -89.44 -5.65 -81.10
C ASP A 52 -88.04 -5.12 -81.52
N GLY A 53 -87.64 -5.35 -82.78
CA GLY A 53 -86.35 -4.94 -83.36
C GLY A 53 -85.36 -6.07 -83.68
N LEU A 54 -85.70 -7.33 -83.45
CA LEU A 54 -85.06 -8.51 -84.03
C LEU A 54 -85.78 -8.91 -85.35
N THR A 55 -85.24 -9.89 -86.08
CA THR A 55 -85.95 -10.53 -87.20
C THR A 55 -86.29 -11.96 -86.85
N ASP A 56 -87.41 -12.47 -87.35
CA ASP A 56 -87.94 -13.80 -87.04
C ASP A 56 -86.87 -14.90 -87.24
N SER A 57 -86.10 -14.82 -88.34
CA SER A 57 -84.94 -15.66 -88.65
C SER A 57 -83.81 -15.55 -87.61
N SER A 58 -83.53 -14.34 -87.13
CA SER A 58 -82.51 -14.09 -86.09
C SER A 58 -82.96 -14.68 -84.75
N GLU A 59 -84.22 -14.49 -84.38
CA GLU A 59 -84.81 -15.08 -83.19
C GLU A 59 -84.77 -16.60 -83.22
N ILE A 60 -85.36 -17.22 -84.25
CA ILE A 60 -85.46 -18.67 -84.41
C ILE A 60 -84.08 -19.34 -84.50
N SER A 61 -83.08 -18.69 -85.10
CA SER A 61 -81.79 -19.33 -85.41
C SER A 61 -80.59 -18.88 -84.55
N VAL A 62 -80.68 -17.72 -83.87
CA VAL A 62 -79.58 -17.14 -83.07
C VAL A 62 -79.96 -16.99 -81.60
N HIS A 63 -81.08 -16.32 -81.30
CA HIS A 63 -81.44 -15.95 -79.92
C HIS A 63 -82.27 -17.01 -79.18
N LEU A 64 -83.03 -17.82 -79.92
CA LEU A 64 -83.96 -18.87 -79.45
C LEU A 64 -85.17 -18.33 -78.68
N THR A 65 -85.53 -17.09 -78.96
CA THR A 65 -86.73 -16.36 -78.51
C THR A 65 -87.97 -16.77 -79.30
N ASN A 66 -89.12 -16.11 -79.09
CA ASN A 66 -90.39 -16.42 -79.72
C ASN A 66 -90.91 -15.25 -80.58
N PRO A 67 -90.77 -15.29 -81.92
CA PRO A 67 -91.00 -14.16 -82.86
C PRO A 67 -92.48 -13.85 -83.12
N ASN A 68 -93.26 -13.76 -82.05
CA ASN A 68 -94.70 -13.52 -82.00
C ASN A 68 -95.10 -12.93 -80.63
N ASN A 69 -94.12 -12.48 -79.83
CA ASN A 69 -94.23 -12.07 -78.44
C ASN A 69 -92.96 -11.28 -78.06
N ASP A 70 -93.08 -9.96 -78.01
CA ASP A 70 -92.02 -8.96 -77.86
C ASP A 70 -91.20 -8.99 -76.55
N ASP A 71 -91.50 -9.91 -75.63
CA ASP A 71 -90.92 -10.06 -74.28
C ASP A 71 -91.00 -11.55 -73.88
N THR A 72 -90.02 -12.37 -74.31
CA THR A 72 -90.12 -13.84 -74.32
C THR A 72 -90.25 -14.48 -72.93
N ASP A 73 -89.67 -13.88 -71.89
CA ASP A 73 -89.74 -14.42 -70.52
C ASP A 73 -90.58 -13.60 -69.53
N VAL A 74 -91.09 -12.45 -69.96
CA VAL A 74 -92.13 -11.63 -69.32
C VAL A 74 -91.63 -10.80 -68.13
N ASP A 75 -90.49 -10.12 -68.31
CA ASP A 75 -89.92 -9.17 -67.34
C ASP A 75 -90.26 -7.69 -67.62
N GLY A 76 -90.56 -7.34 -68.87
CA GLY A 76 -90.92 -5.99 -69.31
C GLY A 76 -89.82 -5.22 -70.08
N LEU A 77 -88.65 -5.81 -70.26
CA LEU A 77 -87.77 -5.53 -71.39
C LEU A 77 -88.34 -6.18 -72.67
N THR A 78 -87.80 -5.82 -73.84
CA THR A 78 -88.05 -6.56 -75.08
C THR A 78 -86.80 -7.30 -75.50
N ASP A 79 -86.93 -8.44 -76.18
CA ASP A 79 -85.82 -9.33 -76.50
C ASP A 79 -84.70 -8.59 -77.29
N GLY A 80 -85.12 -7.74 -78.22
CA GLY A 80 -84.32 -6.83 -79.01
C GLY A 80 -83.77 -5.64 -78.22
N ALA A 81 -84.43 -5.18 -77.16
CA ALA A 81 -83.86 -4.18 -76.25
C ALA A 81 -82.75 -4.79 -75.37
N GLU A 82 -82.96 -5.99 -74.84
CA GLU A 82 -81.93 -6.75 -74.13
C GLU A 82 -80.69 -6.95 -74.99
N ILE A 83 -80.85 -7.48 -76.19
CA ILE A 83 -79.73 -7.78 -77.10
C ILE A 83 -79.03 -6.51 -77.61
N ASN A 84 -79.78 -5.46 -77.99
CA ASN A 84 -79.19 -4.29 -78.65
C ASN A 84 -78.77 -3.15 -77.70
N LEU A 85 -79.36 -3.06 -76.49
CA LEU A 85 -79.08 -2.00 -75.52
C LEU A 85 -78.38 -2.51 -74.26
N TRP A 86 -78.93 -3.51 -73.59
CA TRP A 86 -78.51 -3.92 -72.25
C TRP A 86 -77.39 -4.97 -72.22
N GLN A 87 -77.33 -5.82 -73.25
CA GLN A 87 -76.45 -7.00 -73.34
C GLN A 87 -76.77 -8.09 -72.30
N SER A 88 -78.04 -8.14 -71.85
CA SER A 88 -78.64 -9.23 -71.06
C SER A 88 -79.03 -10.41 -71.96
N ASN A 89 -80.03 -11.22 -71.59
CA ASN A 89 -80.31 -12.50 -72.22
C ASN A 89 -81.82 -12.84 -72.16
N PRO A 90 -82.54 -12.78 -73.30
CA PRO A 90 -84.02 -12.78 -73.39
C PRO A 90 -84.69 -14.16 -73.21
N LEU A 91 -84.22 -14.89 -72.22
CA LEU A 91 -84.67 -16.22 -71.80
C LEU A 91 -84.48 -16.40 -70.27
N VAL A 92 -84.07 -15.34 -69.55
CA VAL A 92 -83.72 -15.32 -68.12
C VAL A 92 -84.09 -13.95 -67.48
N TYR A 93 -85.39 -13.72 -67.29
CA TYR A 93 -86.04 -12.73 -66.42
C TYR A 93 -85.09 -11.89 -65.57
N ASP A 94 -84.84 -10.66 -66.02
CA ASP A 94 -84.08 -9.65 -65.29
C ASP A 94 -84.98 -9.01 -64.23
N ALA A 95 -84.59 -9.14 -62.96
CA ALA A 95 -85.32 -8.50 -61.86
C ALA A 95 -85.02 -6.99 -61.78
N ASP A 96 -86.11 -6.20 -61.67
CA ASP A 96 -86.18 -4.90 -61.00
C ASP A 96 -87.03 -5.12 -59.73
N ASN A 97 -86.39 -5.45 -58.61
CA ASN A 97 -87.05 -5.98 -57.41
C ASN A 97 -87.48 -4.88 -56.41
N ASP A 98 -87.07 -3.62 -56.60
CA ASP A 98 -87.60 -2.46 -55.87
C ASP A 98 -88.49 -1.50 -56.71
N SER A 99 -88.54 -1.71 -58.03
CA SER A 99 -89.39 -1.03 -59.02
C SER A 99 -89.00 0.41 -59.34
N ASP A 100 -87.71 0.65 -59.63
CA ASP A 100 -87.17 1.98 -59.96
C ASP A 100 -86.58 2.15 -61.38
N PHE A 101 -86.72 1.11 -62.22
CA PHE A 101 -86.28 0.99 -63.62
C PHE A 101 -84.78 0.78 -63.84
N TYR A 102 -84.07 0.39 -62.78
CA TYR A 102 -82.77 -0.23 -62.86
C TYR A 102 -82.95 -1.71 -62.49
N TYR A 103 -82.09 -2.56 -63.05
CA TYR A 103 -82.23 -4.01 -63.02
C TYR A 103 -80.99 -4.62 -62.35
N HIS A 104 -81.10 -5.85 -61.85
CA HIS A 104 -80.06 -6.54 -61.08
C HIS A 104 -78.63 -6.59 -61.71
N PHE A 105 -78.50 -6.31 -63.02
CA PHE A 105 -77.24 -6.28 -63.76
C PHE A 105 -76.64 -4.87 -63.94
N ASN A 106 -77.42 -3.80 -63.71
CA ASN A 106 -76.97 -2.41 -63.79
C ASN A 106 -77.21 -1.58 -62.51
N ASP A 107 -77.97 -2.11 -61.55
CA ASP A 107 -78.06 -1.61 -60.17
C ASP A 107 -76.94 -2.19 -59.28
N CYS A 108 -76.59 -1.50 -58.21
CA CYS A 108 -75.69 -1.98 -57.16
C CYS A 108 -76.42 -2.44 -55.86
N ASP A 109 -77.69 -2.11 -55.64
CA ASP A 109 -78.58 -2.76 -54.65
C ASP A 109 -80.06 -2.77 -55.11
N ASP A 110 -80.41 -3.75 -55.95
CA ASP A 110 -81.75 -4.17 -56.46
C ASP A 110 -82.80 -4.49 -55.35
N GLN A 111 -82.66 -3.95 -54.16
CA GLN A 111 -83.61 -4.00 -53.05
C GLN A 111 -83.89 -2.61 -52.46
N ASN A 112 -83.29 -1.55 -53.00
CA ASN A 112 -83.30 -0.21 -52.45
C ASN A 112 -83.19 0.90 -53.53
N ALA A 113 -84.35 1.33 -54.04
CA ALA A 113 -84.62 2.46 -54.95
C ALA A 113 -84.04 3.86 -54.58
N ASN A 114 -83.09 3.95 -53.65
CA ASN A 114 -82.31 5.14 -53.30
C ASN A 114 -80.81 5.00 -53.62
N ILE A 115 -80.37 3.78 -53.94
CA ILE A 115 -79.03 3.38 -54.38
C ILE A 115 -79.20 2.91 -55.84
N ASN A 116 -78.74 3.68 -56.84
CA ASN A 116 -78.67 3.26 -58.24
C ASN A 116 -77.79 4.23 -59.08
N PRO A 117 -77.39 3.90 -60.32
CA PRO A 117 -76.51 4.73 -61.14
C PRO A 117 -76.97 6.19 -61.34
N GLY A 118 -76.30 7.11 -60.63
CA GLY A 118 -76.48 8.56 -60.75
C GLY A 118 -77.42 9.23 -59.72
N LYS A 119 -77.73 8.58 -58.59
CA LYS A 119 -78.32 9.25 -57.41
C LYS A 119 -77.31 10.28 -56.82
N PRO A 120 -77.75 11.20 -55.95
CA PRO A 120 -76.84 12.01 -55.15
C PRO A 120 -76.47 11.29 -53.83
N GLU A 121 -75.17 11.22 -53.54
CA GLU A 121 -74.63 10.69 -52.29
C GLU A 121 -75.24 11.34 -51.03
N LYS A 122 -75.39 10.52 -50.00
CA LYS A 122 -75.76 10.91 -48.65
C LYS A 122 -74.79 10.20 -47.72
N LEU A 123 -74.03 10.93 -46.90
CA LEU A 123 -73.14 10.35 -45.88
C LEU A 123 -73.88 9.33 -44.98
N ASN A 124 -73.75 8.04 -45.33
CA ASN A 124 -74.57 6.92 -44.85
C ASN A 124 -73.87 5.55 -44.86
N GLY A 125 -72.73 5.41 -45.55
CA GLY A 125 -71.91 4.19 -45.60
C GLY A 125 -72.10 3.31 -46.83
N PHE A 126 -72.84 3.77 -47.84
CA PHE A 126 -73.15 3.07 -49.08
C PHE A 126 -72.75 3.92 -50.31
N ASP A 127 -72.40 3.25 -51.41
CA ASP A 127 -72.25 3.88 -52.74
C ASP A 127 -73.66 4.15 -53.28
N ASP A 128 -74.25 5.32 -53.02
CA ASP A 128 -75.62 5.62 -53.45
C ASP A 128 -75.74 5.73 -54.99
N ASN A 129 -74.65 6.10 -55.68
CA ASN A 129 -74.65 6.41 -57.11
C ASN A 129 -74.02 5.35 -58.04
N CYS A 130 -73.58 4.21 -57.48
CA CYS A 130 -72.96 3.06 -58.14
C CYS A 130 -71.68 3.37 -58.96
N ASP A 131 -70.87 4.36 -58.55
CA ASP A 131 -69.61 4.69 -59.25
C ASP A 131 -68.34 4.09 -58.61
N ASN A 132 -68.49 3.31 -57.53
CA ASN A 132 -67.47 2.66 -56.71
C ASN A 132 -66.72 3.59 -55.73
N PHE A 133 -67.24 4.80 -55.50
CA PHE A 133 -66.90 5.60 -54.32
C PHE A 133 -68.04 5.52 -53.28
N ILE A 134 -67.75 5.86 -52.02
CA ILE A 134 -68.73 5.81 -50.92
C ILE A 134 -68.76 7.18 -50.27
N ASP A 135 -69.96 7.77 -50.21
CA ASP A 135 -70.23 9.06 -49.59
C ASP A 135 -69.29 10.18 -50.11
N GLU A 136 -68.91 10.21 -51.39
CA GLU A 136 -67.95 11.22 -51.86
C GLU A 136 -68.54 12.65 -51.90
N GLY A 137 -67.65 13.64 -51.93
CA GLY A 137 -68.03 15.05 -51.81
C GLY A 137 -68.25 15.54 -50.37
N PHE A 138 -68.37 14.67 -49.37
CA PHE A 138 -68.43 15.07 -47.95
C PHE A 138 -67.04 15.37 -47.34
N ASN A 139 -65.94 15.10 -48.07
CA ASN A 139 -64.55 15.34 -47.62
C ASN A 139 -64.09 16.83 -47.70
N PHE A 140 -65.02 17.76 -47.88
CA PHE A 140 -64.77 19.20 -47.80
C PHE A 140 -65.88 19.97 -47.07
N THR A 141 -66.93 19.28 -46.63
CA THR A 141 -67.95 19.86 -45.74
C THR A 141 -67.46 19.80 -44.30
N ASP A 142 -68.01 20.72 -43.51
CA ASP A 142 -67.68 21.02 -42.12
C ASP A 142 -68.97 21.66 -41.58
N ARG A 143 -69.81 20.87 -40.90
CA ARG A 143 -71.26 21.16 -40.84
C ARG A 143 -71.70 21.87 -39.56
N ASP A 144 -71.16 21.47 -38.42
CA ASP A 144 -71.36 22.10 -37.11
C ASP A 144 -70.22 23.06 -36.72
N ASN A 145 -69.13 23.08 -37.49
CA ASN A 145 -68.00 24.01 -37.36
C ASN A 145 -67.16 23.71 -36.11
N ASP A 146 -66.73 22.46 -36.00
CA ASP A 146 -65.78 21.94 -35.03
C ASP A 146 -64.32 22.09 -35.51
N GLY A 147 -64.03 21.75 -36.78
CA GLY A 147 -62.70 21.67 -37.37
C GLY A 147 -62.43 20.34 -38.10
N LEU A 148 -63.10 19.25 -37.74
CA LEU A 148 -63.13 17.97 -38.45
C LEU A 148 -64.04 18.09 -39.70
N LYS A 149 -64.24 17.01 -40.46
CA LYS A 149 -64.90 17.06 -41.77
C LYS A 149 -65.85 15.89 -41.92
N ASP A 150 -67.03 16.11 -42.51
CA ASP A 150 -68.14 15.16 -42.37
C ASP A 150 -67.74 13.72 -42.76
N TRP A 151 -66.92 13.57 -43.81
CA TRP A 151 -66.44 12.25 -44.26
C TRP A 151 -65.47 11.56 -43.26
N PRO A 152 -64.32 12.16 -42.85
CA PRO A 152 -63.54 11.64 -41.72
C PRO A 152 -64.35 11.35 -40.45
N GLU A 153 -65.25 12.26 -40.04
CA GLU A 153 -66.09 12.11 -38.86
C GLU A 153 -66.86 10.78 -38.90
N PHE A 154 -67.65 10.56 -39.95
CA PHE A 154 -68.52 9.41 -40.06
C PHE A 154 -67.80 8.08 -40.36
N HIS A 155 -66.66 8.10 -41.09
CA HIS A 155 -65.97 6.87 -41.52
C HIS A 155 -64.73 6.47 -40.72
N ILE A 156 -64.11 7.41 -40.00
CA ILE A 156 -62.84 7.18 -39.28
C ILE A 156 -63.03 7.36 -37.78
N HIS A 157 -63.71 8.43 -37.36
CA HIS A 157 -63.85 8.81 -35.95
C HIS A 157 -65.17 8.32 -35.33
N ASN A 158 -66.16 7.97 -36.16
CA ASN A 158 -67.53 7.57 -35.81
C ASN A 158 -68.32 8.65 -35.02
N THR A 159 -67.96 9.92 -35.17
CA THR A 159 -68.63 11.07 -34.55
C THR A 159 -69.88 11.52 -35.32
N ASP A 160 -70.78 12.30 -34.69
CA ASP A 160 -71.96 12.86 -35.39
C ASP A 160 -71.64 14.22 -35.98
N TYR A 161 -71.42 14.26 -37.30
CA TYR A 161 -71.14 15.41 -38.19
C TYR A 161 -72.22 16.52 -38.24
N ARG A 162 -72.92 16.70 -37.14
CA ARG A 162 -74.05 17.62 -36.90
C ARG A 162 -74.02 18.18 -35.49
N ASN A 163 -73.08 17.74 -34.67
CA ASN A 163 -72.97 17.98 -33.25
C ASN A 163 -71.48 17.98 -32.87
N SER A 164 -70.89 19.17 -32.82
CA SER A 164 -69.43 19.42 -32.74
C SER A 164 -68.73 19.02 -31.42
N ASP A 165 -69.34 18.13 -30.65
CA ASP A 165 -69.14 17.82 -29.23
C ASP A 165 -69.96 16.55 -28.95
N THR A 166 -69.46 15.39 -29.44
CA THR A 166 -70.25 14.17 -29.66
C THR A 166 -70.71 13.46 -28.38
N ASP A 167 -69.93 13.52 -27.30
CA ASP A 167 -70.25 12.91 -25.99
C ASP A 167 -70.70 13.93 -24.93
N GLY A 168 -70.28 15.20 -25.03
CA GLY A 168 -70.88 16.32 -24.31
C GLY A 168 -70.08 16.88 -23.13
N ASP A 169 -68.75 16.75 -23.11
CA ASP A 169 -67.88 17.33 -22.08
C ASP A 169 -67.61 18.84 -22.26
N GLY A 170 -67.73 19.35 -23.49
CA GLY A 170 -67.51 20.76 -23.82
C GLY A 170 -66.16 21.06 -24.48
N ILE A 171 -65.33 20.05 -24.73
CA ILE A 171 -64.32 20.07 -25.80
C ILE A 171 -65.07 19.97 -27.14
N LYS A 172 -64.46 19.39 -28.16
CA LYS A 172 -64.98 19.34 -29.53
C LYS A 172 -64.18 18.30 -30.33
N ASP A 173 -64.91 17.52 -31.11
CA ASP A 173 -64.40 16.41 -31.90
C ASP A 173 -63.15 16.76 -32.74
N GLY A 174 -63.17 17.94 -33.39
CA GLY A 174 -62.07 18.49 -34.17
C GLY A 174 -60.81 18.77 -33.36
N PRO A 175 -60.83 19.69 -32.38
CA PRO A 175 -59.75 19.87 -31.40
C PRO A 175 -59.23 18.57 -30.80
N GLU A 176 -60.09 17.65 -30.37
CA GLU A 176 -59.63 16.36 -29.83
C GLU A 176 -58.82 15.58 -30.85
N VAL A 177 -59.41 15.29 -32.02
CA VAL A 177 -58.75 14.51 -33.08
C VAL A 177 -57.48 15.18 -33.65
N ASN A 178 -57.45 16.51 -33.71
CA ASN A 178 -56.39 17.26 -34.40
C ASN A 178 -55.33 17.88 -33.47
N VAL A 179 -55.60 17.98 -32.16
CA VAL A 179 -54.71 18.59 -31.15
C VAL A 179 -54.45 17.63 -30.00
N TYR A 180 -55.51 17.16 -29.33
CA TYR A 180 -55.41 16.48 -28.02
C TYR A 180 -55.27 14.95 -28.09
N ALA A 181 -55.49 14.32 -29.25
CA ALA A 181 -55.37 12.88 -29.47
C ALA A 181 -53.94 12.30 -29.29
N VAL A 182 -52.93 13.14 -29.02
CA VAL A 182 -51.59 12.71 -28.60
C VAL A 182 -51.40 12.70 -27.07
N GLN A 183 -52.29 13.36 -26.32
CA GLN A 183 -52.31 13.44 -24.87
C GLN A 183 -53.25 12.38 -24.28
N GLY A 184 -54.49 12.29 -24.76
CA GLY A 184 -55.43 11.23 -24.35
C GLY A 184 -56.84 11.32 -24.93
N ALA A 185 -57.30 12.55 -25.21
CA ALA A 185 -58.68 12.87 -25.59
C ALA A 185 -59.25 12.05 -26.77
N ASN A 186 -60.56 11.81 -26.75
CA ASN A 186 -61.24 10.94 -27.71
C ASN A 186 -62.76 11.19 -27.76
N PRO A 187 -63.33 11.62 -28.91
CA PRO A 187 -64.68 12.25 -29.01
C PRO A 187 -65.86 11.27 -29.00
N LEU A 188 -65.72 10.20 -28.22
CA LEU A 188 -66.71 9.18 -27.92
C LEU A 188 -66.66 8.77 -26.45
N ILE A 189 -65.82 9.43 -25.64
CA ILE A 189 -65.55 9.20 -24.22
C ILE A 189 -65.32 10.56 -23.55
N PHE A 190 -66.41 11.13 -23.02
CA PHE A 190 -66.44 12.30 -22.13
C PHE A 190 -65.18 12.36 -21.25
N ASP A 191 -64.35 13.36 -21.47
CA ASP A 191 -63.15 13.63 -20.68
C ASP A 191 -63.58 14.33 -19.38
N GLU A 192 -63.19 13.75 -18.23
CA GLU A 192 -63.54 14.29 -16.91
C GLU A 192 -62.58 15.45 -16.52
N ASP A 193 -63.16 16.47 -15.88
CA ASP A 193 -62.55 17.59 -15.14
C ASP A 193 -63.11 17.44 -13.72
N SER A 194 -62.35 16.76 -12.85
CA SER A 194 -62.90 16.21 -11.59
C SER A 194 -62.96 17.22 -10.45
N ASP A 195 -62.11 18.25 -10.44
CA ASP A 195 -62.10 19.31 -9.43
C ASP A 195 -62.75 20.64 -9.88
N SER A 196 -62.97 20.82 -11.19
CA SER A 196 -63.60 21.98 -11.83
C SER A 196 -62.75 23.27 -11.88
N ASP A 197 -61.44 23.17 -12.09
CA ASP A 197 -60.58 24.32 -12.40
C ASP A 197 -60.63 24.78 -13.87
N GLY A 198 -60.84 23.84 -14.80
CA GLY A 198 -60.97 24.08 -16.24
C GLY A 198 -59.91 23.43 -17.14
N TRP A 199 -58.96 22.68 -16.58
CA TRP A 199 -58.18 21.67 -17.29
C TRP A 199 -58.90 20.30 -17.24
N TYR A 200 -58.52 19.40 -18.15
CA TYR A 200 -59.08 18.03 -18.22
C TYR A 200 -58.00 17.01 -17.82
N TRP A 201 -58.40 15.80 -17.38
CA TRP A 201 -57.51 14.74 -16.89
C TRP A 201 -56.30 14.34 -17.76
N PHE A 202 -56.25 14.76 -19.04
CA PHE A 202 -55.15 14.51 -19.98
C PHE A 202 -54.24 15.73 -20.23
N GLU A 203 -54.67 16.94 -19.85
CA GLU A 203 -53.83 18.15 -19.76
C GLU A 203 -53.29 18.35 -18.34
N ASP A 204 -54.06 17.93 -17.34
CA ASP A 204 -53.81 18.09 -15.91
C ASP A 204 -52.87 17.02 -15.32
N CYS A 205 -52.09 17.36 -14.28
CA CYS A 205 -51.16 16.45 -13.63
C CYS A 205 -51.63 15.85 -12.29
N ASP A 206 -52.76 16.29 -11.71
CA ASP A 206 -53.50 15.69 -10.58
C ASP A 206 -54.98 16.16 -10.54
N ASP A 207 -55.81 15.71 -11.50
CA ASP A 207 -57.24 16.04 -11.72
C ASP A 207 -58.18 15.97 -10.48
N GLU A 208 -57.73 15.41 -9.34
CA GLU A 208 -58.44 15.51 -8.05
C GLU A 208 -58.11 16.82 -7.27
N ASN A 209 -57.31 17.75 -7.80
CA ASN A 209 -56.58 18.77 -7.02
C ASN A 209 -56.16 20.08 -7.76
N ILE A 210 -57.06 21.07 -7.76
CA ILE A 210 -57.01 22.50 -8.19
C ILE A 210 -55.79 23.37 -7.76
N TYR A 211 -54.73 22.77 -7.24
CA TYR A 211 -53.43 23.41 -6.97
C TYR A 211 -52.28 22.69 -7.71
N ARG A 212 -52.58 21.89 -8.75
CA ARG A 212 -51.63 21.11 -9.55
C ARG A 212 -52.04 21.04 -11.02
N SER A 213 -52.10 22.19 -11.68
CA SER A 213 -52.64 22.32 -13.03
C SER A 213 -51.86 23.31 -13.91
N PRO A 214 -51.86 23.15 -15.25
CA PRO A 214 -50.95 23.89 -16.11
C PRO A 214 -51.00 25.42 -15.98
N GLY A 215 -49.85 26.05 -15.67
CA GLY A 215 -49.72 27.50 -15.58
C GLY A 215 -50.29 28.15 -14.31
N LEU A 216 -50.24 27.43 -13.19
CA LEU A 216 -50.28 28.01 -11.84
C LEU A 216 -48.95 28.76 -11.53
N ASN A 217 -48.60 28.82 -10.25
CA ASN A 217 -47.31 29.27 -9.71
C ASN A 217 -46.90 28.23 -8.68
N GLU A 218 -45.61 27.89 -8.61
CA GLU A 218 -45.08 26.99 -7.58
C GLU A 218 -45.30 27.53 -6.15
N VAL A 219 -45.34 26.61 -5.20
CA VAL A 219 -45.48 26.86 -3.76
C VAL A 219 -44.58 25.89 -2.99
N LEU A 220 -43.38 26.35 -2.63
CA LEU A 220 -42.29 25.67 -1.89
C LEU A 220 -42.73 24.59 -0.89
N ASP A 221 -43.10 23.42 -1.41
CA ASP A 221 -43.58 22.25 -0.65
C ASP A 221 -43.19 20.88 -1.25
N ALA A 222 -42.29 20.90 -2.24
CA ALA A 222 -41.81 19.77 -3.05
C ALA A 222 -42.88 19.08 -3.91
N ILE A 223 -43.82 19.86 -4.45
CA ILE A 223 -44.86 19.42 -5.37
C ILE A 223 -44.96 20.42 -6.53
N ASP A 224 -44.50 20.01 -7.72
CA ASP A 224 -44.85 20.55 -9.04
C ASP A 224 -46.32 21.04 -9.04
N ASN A 225 -46.57 22.35 -9.10
CA ASN A 225 -47.91 22.94 -9.12
C ASN A 225 -48.34 23.36 -10.52
N ASP A 226 -47.41 23.74 -11.39
CA ASP A 226 -47.66 24.28 -12.74
C ASP A 226 -47.55 23.24 -13.89
N CYS A 227 -47.22 21.98 -13.58
CA CYS A 227 -47.17 20.82 -14.49
C CYS A 227 -46.11 20.87 -15.61
N ASP A 228 -44.98 21.59 -15.48
CA ASP A 228 -43.93 21.66 -16.52
C ASP A 228 -42.82 20.57 -16.49
N GLU A 229 -42.85 19.68 -15.48
CA GLU A 229 -41.87 18.63 -15.13
C GLU A 229 -40.68 19.05 -14.22
N GLU A 230 -40.47 20.34 -13.90
CA GLU A 230 -39.61 20.77 -12.80
C GLU A 230 -40.41 20.84 -11.46
N ILE A 231 -39.82 21.34 -10.35
CA ILE A 231 -40.46 21.48 -9.02
C ILE A 231 -39.85 22.68 -8.28
N ASP A 232 -40.68 23.57 -7.73
CA ASP A 232 -40.27 24.71 -6.89
C ASP A 232 -39.23 25.64 -7.56
N GLU A 233 -39.12 25.63 -8.90
CA GLU A 233 -38.06 26.32 -9.66
C GLU A 233 -38.18 27.85 -9.67
N ASP A 234 -39.41 28.38 -9.52
CA ASP A 234 -39.72 29.80 -9.27
C ASP A 234 -38.99 30.34 -8.00
N PHE A 235 -38.52 29.46 -7.09
CA PHE A 235 -37.77 29.80 -5.87
C PHE A 235 -36.23 29.73 -6.00
N ILE A 236 -35.67 29.24 -7.12
CA ILE A 236 -34.21 29.03 -7.26
C ILE A 236 -33.41 30.35 -7.20
N ASP A 237 -33.93 31.41 -7.82
CA ASP A 237 -33.36 32.77 -7.86
C ASP A 237 -33.94 33.70 -6.77
N LEU A 238 -34.80 33.20 -5.88
CA LEU A 238 -35.46 33.99 -4.82
C LEU A 238 -34.68 33.88 -3.50
N ASP A 239 -34.42 35.04 -2.89
CA ASP A 239 -33.75 35.21 -1.60
C ASP A 239 -34.64 36.16 -0.79
N SER A 240 -35.49 35.59 0.06
CA SER A 240 -36.63 36.27 0.69
C SER A 240 -36.27 37.16 1.88
N ASP A 241 -35.19 36.87 2.62
CA ASP A 241 -34.73 37.66 3.77
C ASP A 241 -33.35 38.33 3.61
N SER A 242 -32.62 38.01 2.53
CA SER A 242 -31.35 38.62 2.11
C SER A 242 -30.11 38.20 2.91
N ASP A 243 -30.04 36.92 3.31
CA ASP A 243 -28.91 36.34 4.05
C ASP A 243 -27.77 35.81 3.14
N GLY A 244 -28.08 35.36 1.92
CA GLY A 244 -27.13 34.82 0.95
C GLY A 244 -27.39 33.39 0.45
N LEU A 245 -28.42 32.69 0.93
CA LEU A 245 -29.00 31.49 0.31
C LEU A 245 -30.21 31.88 -0.57
N SER A 246 -30.75 30.91 -1.32
CA SER A 246 -32.08 31.03 -1.93
C SER A 246 -33.12 30.19 -1.19
N ASP A 247 -34.39 30.61 -1.22
CA ASP A 247 -35.51 29.93 -0.57
C ASP A 247 -35.54 28.42 -0.94
N TYR A 248 -35.18 28.09 -2.19
CA TYR A 248 -35.01 26.71 -2.67
C TYR A 248 -33.81 25.98 -2.04
N GLU A 249 -32.63 26.63 -1.99
CA GLU A 249 -31.44 26.02 -1.37
C GLU A 249 -31.65 25.77 0.13
N GLU A 250 -32.36 26.66 0.79
CA GLU A 250 -32.74 26.51 2.19
C GLU A 250 -33.68 25.32 2.42
N TYR A 251 -34.79 25.27 1.68
CA TYR A 251 -35.79 24.21 1.84
C TYR A 251 -35.22 22.81 1.54
N TYR A 252 -34.37 22.69 0.52
CA TYR A 252 -33.86 21.39 0.05
C TYR A 252 -32.49 20.97 0.60
N ASN A 253 -31.55 21.90 0.83
CA ASN A 253 -30.16 21.55 1.16
C ASN A 253 -29.83 21.72 2.65
N THR A 254 -30.27 22.82 3.28
CA THR A 254 -29.95 23.14 4.69
C THR A 254 -31.07 22.75 5.65
N SER A 255 -32.33 22.78 5.20
CA SER A 255 -33.55 22.69 6.02
C SER A 255 -33.76 23.86 6.99
N THR A 256 -33.30 25.06 6.62
CA THR A 256 -33.51 26.33 7.34
C THR A 256 -34.88 26.95 7.04
N ASN A 257 -35.12 28.19 7.45
CA ASN A 257 -36.41 28.87 7.34
C ASN A 257 -36.33 30.09 6.39
N PRO A 258 -36.88 30.00 5.15
CA PRO A 258 -36.76 31.03 4.09
C PRO A 258 -37.36 32.44 4.31
N ASN A 259 -37.50 32.87 5.56
CA ASN A 259 -38.10 34.13 5.98
C ASN A 259 -37.42 34.65 7.28
N ASP A 260 -36.32 34.04 7.73
CA ASP A 260 -35.69 34.20 9.04
C ASP A 260 -34.23 33.64 9.05
N GLY A 261 -33.38 34.08 8.10
CA GLY A 261 -31.96 33.71 7.93
C GLY A 261 -30.99 34.05 9.09
N ASP A 262 -31.34 33.54 10.26
CA ASP A 262 -30.62 33.35 11.53
C ASP A 262 -31.49 32.30 12.27
N THR A 263 -31.64 31.11 11.66
CA THR A 263 -32.75 30.17 11.92
C THR A 263 -32.80 29.68 13.37
N ASP A 264 -31.67 29.60 14.05
CA ASP A 264 -31.58 29.22 15.47
C ASP A 264 -31.30 30.37 16.46
N ASN A 265 -31.05 31.58 15.94
CA ASN A 265 -30.93 32.85 16.67
C ASN A 265 -29.62 33.00 17.49
N ASP A 266 -28.47 32.55 16.97
CA ASP A 266 -27.14 32.82 17.55
C ASP A 266 -26.53 34.17 17.11
N GLY A 267 -26.88 34.68 15.93
CA GLY A 267 -26.42 35.95 15.39
C GLY A 267 -25.35 35.86 14.29
N LEU A 268 -24.97 34.66 13.87
CA LEU A 268 -24.58 34.38 12.49
C LEU A 268 -25.82 34.50 11.57
N SER A 269 -25.65 34.16 10.29
CA SER A 269 -26.76 34.00 9.36
C SER A 269 -26.54 32.72 8.57
N ASP A 270 -27.62 32.05 8.20
CA ASP A 270 -27.57 30.68 7.70
C ASP A 270 -26.65 30.55 6.46
N GLY A 271 -26.72 31.53 5.57
CA GLY A 271 -25.87 31.69 4.40
C GLY A 271 -24.44 32.11 4.69
N ILE A 272 -24.14 32.75 5.83
CA ILE A 272 -22.75 32.97 6.28
C ILE A 272 -22.16 31.64 6.74
N GLU A 273 -22.87 30.88 7.56
CA GLU A 273 -22.41 29.57 8.02
C GLU A 273 -22.17 28.61 6.86
N VAL A 274 -23.19 28.43 6.01
CA VAL A 274 -23.16 27.48 4.89
C VAL A 274 -22.10 27.84 3.85
N ASN A 275 -21.92 29.13 3.52
CA ASN A 275 -20.95 29.55 2.49
C ASN A 275 -19.54 29.86 3.04
N THR A 276 -19.37 30.07 4.34
CA THR A 276 -18.09 30.55 4.93
C THR A 276 -17.51 29.60 5.98
N TYR A 277 -18.34 29.00 6.83
CA TYR A 277 -17.90 28.31 8.06
C TYR A 277 -18.25 26.81 8.14
N ALA A 278 -18.99 26.27 7.16
CA ALA A 278 -19.34 24.85 7.08
C ALA A 278 -18.12 23.89 6.98
N GLU A 279 -16.94 24.37 6.55
CA GLU A 279 -15.69 23.58 6.62
C GLU A 279 -15.07 23.56 8.03
N LEU A 280 -15.42 24.51 8.90
CA LEU A 280 -14.96 24.58 10.30
C LEU A 280 -15.90 23.82 11.25
N GLY A 281 -17.22 23.93 11.05
CA GLY A 281 -18.20 23.13 11.79
C GLY A 281 -19.57 23.76 12.05
N ALA A 282 -19.73 25.05 11.73
CA ALA A 282 -20.99 25.80 11.88
C ALA A 282 -22.18 25.12 11.16
N ASN A 283 -23.39 25.32 11.67
CA ASN A 283 -24.59 24.63 11.21
C ASN A 283 -25.88 25.36 11.65
N PRO A 284 -26.67 25.93 10.71
CA PRO A 284 -27.75 26.92 10.98
C PRO A 284 -29.04 26.36 11.62
N LEU A 285 -28.91 25.20 12.27
CA LEU A 285 -29.95 24.52 13.02
C LEU A 285 -29.49 24.18 14.45
N ILE A 286 -28.27 24.59 14.83
CA ILE A 286 -27.56 24.25 16.07
C ILE A 286 -26.70 25.43 16.57
N PHE A 287 -27.35 26.50 17.04
CA PHE A 287 -26.83 27.61 17.85
C PHE A 287 -25.37 27.40 18.30
N ASP A 288 -24.45 28.09 17.64
CA ASP A 288 -23.03 28.03 17.95
C ASP A 288 -22.75 28.84 19.21
N GLU A 289 -22.14 28.20 20.22
CA GLU A 289 -21.78 28.88 21.47
C GLU A 289 -20.54 29.78 21.28
N ASP A 290 -20.62 30.98 21.87
CA ASP A 290 -19.54 31.89 22.26
C ASP A 290 -19.65 31.98 23.80
N ASN A 291 -18.88 31.16 24.51
CA ASN A 291 -19.08 30.92 25.95
C ASN A 291 -18.45 31.99 26.85
N ASP A 292 -17.45 32.72 26.38
CA ASP A 292 -16.75 33.77 27.16
C ASP A 292 -17.05 35.22 26.72
N ALA A 293 -17.66 35.40 25.54
CA ALA A 293 -18.08 36.67 24.94
C ALA A 293 -16.95 37.58 24.40
N ASP A 294 -15.86 36.97 23.90
CA ASP A 294 -14.83 37.57 23.04
C ASP A 294 -15.40 38.04 21.67
N GLY A 295 -16.28 37.24 21.06
CA GLY A 295 -16.87 37.47 19.73
C GLY A 295 -16.39 36.50 18.63
N SER A 296 -15.56 35.52 18.98
CA SER A 296 -15.28 34.31 18.22
C SER A 296 -16.21 33.18 18.70
N TYR A 297 -16.61 32.29 17.79
CA TYR A 297 -17.46 31.13 18.10
C TYR A 297 -16.60 29.88 18.31
N TRP A 298 -17.11 28.87 19.02
CA TRP A 298 -16.39 27.62 19.36
C TRP A 298 -15.70 26.87 18.20
N PHE A 299 -16.14 27.08 16.95
CA PHE A 299 -15.56 26.46 15.74
C PHE A 299 -14.44 27.31 15.10
N GLN A 300 -14.33 28.58 15.49
CA GLN A 300 -13.27 29.51 15.10
C GLN A 300 -12.16 29.48 16.15
N ASP A 301 -12.56 29.41 17.42
CA ASP A 301 -11.70 29.52 18.59
C ASP A 301 -10.91 28.24 18.91
N CYS A 302 -9.69 28.40 19.43
CA CYS A 302 -8.88 27.34 20.00
C CYS A 302 -9.12 27.11 21.52
N ALA A 303 -9.83 27.99 22.24
CA ALA A 303 -10.36 27.76 23.58
C ALA A 303 -11.51 28.72 24.01
N ASP A 304 -12.74 28.40 23.58
CA ASP A 304 -14.06 29.00 23.91
C ASP A 304 -14.40 29.19 25.43
N ASP A 305 -13.49 28.86 26.36
CA ASP A 305 -13.61 29.19 27.79
C ASP A 305 -12.50 30.10 28.37
N ASP A 306 -11.71 30.77 27.52
CA ASP A 306 -10.60 31.65 27.88
C ASP A 306 -10.41 32.84 26.91
N ASN A 307 -11.17 33.94 27.12
CA ASN A 307 -11.28 35.17 26.29
C ASN A 307 -9.97 35.94 26.00
N GLU A 308 -8.84 35.39 26.41
CA GLU A 308 -7.47 35.84 26.16
C GLU A 308 -6.82 34.96 25.05
N ARG A 309 -7.60 34.14 24.34
CA ARG A 309 -7.17 33.26 23.24
C ARG A 309 -8.24 33.24 22.13
N ALA A 310 -7.96 33.80 20.95
CA ALA A 310 -8.86 33.77 19.78
C ALA A 310 -8.16 34.25 18.48
N PRO A 311 -8.58 33.81 17.27
CA PRO A 311 -7.92 34.10 15.97
C PRO A 311 -7.81 35.56 15.48
N SER A 312 -8.00 36.55 16.35
CA SER A 312 -7.89 37.97 16.05
C SER A 312 -7.33 38.81 17.21
N LEU A 313 -6.74 38.14 18.21
CA LEU A 313 -5.96 38.79 19.26
C LEU A 313 -4.52 39.07 18.76
N LEU A 314 -3.59 39.22 19.71
CA LEU A 314 -2.15 39.34 19.49
C LEU A 314 -1.49 38.62 20.66
N GLU A 315 -0.35 37.95 20.44
CA GLU A 315 0.42 37.33 21.52
C GLU A 315 0.78 38.36 22.62
N GLU A 316 0.52 37.98 23.88
CA GLU A 316 1.06 38.63 25.07
C GLU A 316 1.93 37.60 25.81
N LEU A 317 3.21 37.89 26.04
CA LEU A 317 4.21 36.97 26.62
C LEU A 317 3.78 36.38 27.99
N ASP A 318 2.99 35.31 27.95
CA ASP A 318 2.32 34.71 29.12
C ASP A 318 2.35 33.17 29.13
N GLY A 319 2.69 32.53 28.00
CA GLY A 319 2.79 31.08 27.84
C GLY A 319 1.52 30.41 27.29
N LYS A 320 0.56 31.20 26.81
CA LYS A 320 -0.56 30.76 25.96
C LYS A 320 -0.20 30.90 24.47
N ASP A 321 -1.08 30.33 23.67
CA ASP A 321 -1.25 30.59 22.25
C ASP A 321 -2.47 31.53 22.18
N ASN A 322 -2.26 32.84 22.03
CA ASN A 322 -3.32 33.86 22.12
C ASN A 322 -4.02 34.09 20.76
N ASP A 323 -3.31 33.99 19.63
CA ASP A 323 -3.88 34.21 18.28
C ASP A 323 -4.25 32.92 17.50
N CYS A 324 -4.17 31.76 18.14
CA CYS A 324 -4.64 30.45 17.66
C CYS A 324 -3.91 29.91 16.40
N ASP A 325 -2.62 30.23 16.22
CA ASP A 325 -1.77 29.84 15.09
C ASP A 325 -1.13 28.42 15.19
N GLU A 326 -1.24 27.77 16.36
CA GLU A 326 -0.54 26.54 16.82
C GLU A 326 0.91 26.72 17.34
N GLU A 327 1.54 27.88 17.19
CA GLU A 327 2.71 28.26 18.00
C GLU A 327 2.29 28.91 19.34
N ILE A 328 3.26 29.40 20.12
CA ILE A 328 3.11 30.08 21.43
C ILE A 328 4.15 31.19 21.46
N ASP A 329 3.75 32.40 21.87
CA ASP A 329 4.59 33.58 22.11
C ASP A 329 5.58 33.87 20.95
N GLU A 330 5.21 33.58 19.69
CA GLU A 330 6.16 33.50 18.57
C GLU A 330 6.63 34.86 18.05
N ASP A 331 5.81 35.91 18.15
CA ASP A 331 6.20 37.29 17.84
C ASP A 331 7.36 37.76 18.77
N TYR A 332 7.53 37.14 19.94
CA TYR A 332 8.64 37.38 20.87
C TYR A 332 9.94 36.62 20.53
N LYS A 333 9.93 35.64 19.60
CA LYS A 333 11.12 34.85 19.17
C LYS A 333 12.19 35.68 18.42
N THR A 334 12.01 36.99 18.29
CA THR A 334 12.98 37.92 17.70
C THR A 334 13.14 39.23 18.49
N ILE A 335 12.51 39.33 19.66
CA ILE A 335 12.67 40.43 20.61
C ILE A 335 13.76 40.01 21.61
N ASP A 336 14.59 40.98 21.98
CA ASP A 336 15.72 40.91 22.90
C ASP A 336 15.64 42.23 23.68
N SER A 337 15.09 42.18 24.89
CA SER A 337 14.60 43.35 25.63
C SER A 337 15.64 44.04 26.52
N ASP A 338 16.72 43.36 26.91
CA ASP A 338 17.82 43.92 27.70
C ASP A 338 19.21 43.90 27.01
N GLU A 339 19.32 43.35 25.80
CA GLU A 339 20.51 43.30 24.93
C GLU A 339 21.59 42.24 25.34
N ASP A 340 21.20 41.16 26.05
CA ASP A 340 22.10 40.05 26.43
C ASP A 340 22.40 39.05 25.28
N GLY A 341 21.47 38.89 24.35
CA GLY A 341 21.58 38.03 23.16
C GLY A 341 20.78 36.72 23.18
N LEU A 342 19.97 36.46 24.21
CA LEU A 342 18.81 35.57 24.17
C LEU A 342 17.61 36.30 23.51
N SER A 343 16.46 35.65 23.48
CA SER A 343 15.19 36.29 23.12
C SER A 343 14.18 36.19 24.25
N ASP A 344 13.31 37.20 24.39
CA ASP A 344 12.26 37.27 25.44
C ASP A 344 11.45 35.96 25.52
N TYR A 345 11.22 35.31 24.37
CA TYR A 345 10.62 33.97 24.25
C TYR A 345 11.46 32.84 24.88
N GLU A 346 12.75 32.74 24.53
CA GLU A 346 13.64 31.69 25.05
C GLU A 346 13.81 31.84 26.57
N GLU A 347 13.93 33.07 27.02
CA GLU A 347 13.97 33.44 28.43
C GLU A 347 12.72 33.01 29.19
N TYR A 348 11.53 33.48 28.76
CA TYR A 348 10.30 33.23 29.49
C TYR A 348 9.86 31.75 29.43
N ASN A 349 9.87 31.14 28.24
CA ASN A 349 9.31 29.79 28.02
C ASN A 349 10.30 28.64 28.19
N VAL A 350 11.60 28.85 27.99
CA VAL A 350 12.59 27.76 27.97
C VAL A 350 13.52 27.80 29.18
N ILE A 351 13.95 29.00 29.60
CA ILE A 351 14.94 29.19 30.65
C ILE A 351 14.28 29.53 32.00
N ASN A 352 13.16 30.26 31.98
CA ASN A 352 12.52 30.93 33.12
C ASN A 352 13.43 32.03 33.74
N SER A 353 14.23 32.73 32.92
CA SER A 353 14.93 33.97 33.29
C SER A 353 13.97 35.18 33.26
N ASN A 354 14.50 36.40 33.44
CA ASN A 354 13.72 37.64 33.47
C ASN A 354 14.23 38.63 32.40
N HIS A 355 13.55 38.63 31.25
CA HIS A 355 13.76 39.42 30.02
C HIS A 355 13.71 40.96 30.12
N TYR A 356 14.21 41.51 31.23
CA TYR A 356 14.34 42.94 31.51
C TYR A 356 15.54 43.24 32.44
N ASP A 357 16.43 42.28 32.70
CA ASP A 357 17.49 42.33 33.71
C ASP A 357 18.61 41.35 33.32
N GLU A 358 19.65 41.86 32.65
CA GLU A 358 20.79 41.15 31.97
C GLU A 358 21.56 40.09 32.78
N ASP A 359 21.23 39.88 34.05
CA ASP A 359 21.89 39.04 35.07
C ASP A 359 20.81 38.68 36.11
N THR A 360 20.01 37.64 35.84
CA THR A 360 18.72 37.36 36.55
C THR A 360 18.94 37.05 38.04
N ASP A 361 20.04 36.41 38.42
CA ASP A 361 20.32 36.04 39.81
C ASP A 361 21.36 36.92 40.54
N GLY A 362 22.15 37.70 39.78
CA GLY A 362 22.99 38.78 40.28
C GLY A 362 24.45 38.42 40.54
N ASP A 363 25.00 37.37 39.90
CA ASP A 363 26.38 36.92 40.08
C ASP A 363 27.42 37.75 39.28
N GLY A 364 26.99 38.32 38.15
CA GLY A 364 27.80 39.14 37.25
C GLY A 364 28.30 38.47 35.97
N ILE A 365 27.86 37.25 35.66
CA ILE A 365 27.73 36.72 34.30
C ILE A 365 26.37 37.14 33.73
N ASP A 366 26.28 37.43 32.43
CA ASP A 366 24.99 37.65 31.76
C ASP A 366 24.30 36.33 31.35
N ASP A 367 22.96 36.28 31.43
CA ASP A 367 22.15 35.06 31.25
C ASP A 367 22.43 34.36 29.90
N GLY A 368 22.62 35.14 28.84
CA GLY A 368 23.02 34.70 27.51
C GLY A 368 24.44 34.15 27.45
N THR A 369 25.41 34.70 28.20
CA THR A 369 26.72 34.06 28.36
C THR A 369 26.61 32.74 29.14
N GLU A 370 25.78 32.67 30.18
CA GLU A 370 25.51 31.42 30.89
C GLU A 370 24.98 30.33 29.96
N VAL A 371 23.93 30.62 29.19
CA VAL A 371 23.26 29.63 28.33
C VAL A 371 24.03 29.34 27.04
N LEU A 372 24.53 30.36 26.34
CA LEU A 372 25.12 30.23 25.00
C LEU A 372 26.63 29.91 25.00
N VAL A 373 27.35 30.21 26.09
CA VAL A 373 28.82 30.09 26.16
C VAL A 373 29.29 29.14 27.26
N LYS A 374 28.78 29.30 28.49
CA LYS A 374 29.23 28.54 29.67
C LYS A 374 28.47 27.23 29.89
N THR A 375 27.23 27.13 29.41
CA THR A 375 26.28 26.02 29.65
C THR A 375 25.94 25.81 31.14
N SER A 376 25.90 26.91 31.90
CA SER A 376 25.49 26.99 33.30
C SER A 376 23.97 27.27 33.40
N ASN A 377 23.50 27.98 34.43
CA ASN A 377 22.06 28.16 34.68
C ASN A 377 21.79 29.52 35.36
N PRO A 378 21.18 30.50 34.66
CA PRO A 378 20.99 31.89 35.13
C PRO A 378 19.99 32.08 36.28
N LEU A 379 19.63 31.00 36.98
CA LEU A 379 18.79 30.98 38.17
C LEU A 379 19.56 30.45 39.41
N ILE A 380 20.88 30.23 39.28
CA ILE A 380 21.74 29.57 40.27
C ILE A 380 23.12 30.25 40.39
N PHE A 381 23.13 31.43 41.00
CA PHE A 381 24.30 32.22 41.40
C PHE A 381 25.57 31.39 41.56
N ASN A 382 26.41 31.46 40.54
CA ASN A 382 27.69 30.78 40.47
C ASN A 382 28.74 31.60 41.24
N PHE A 383 29.93 31.05 41.44
CA PHE A 383 31.00 31.81 42.10
C PHE A 383 32.41 31.38 41.69
N ASP A 384 33.29 32.38 41.71
CA ASP A 384 34.75 32.26 41.71
C ASP A 384 35.26 32.80 43.08
N ASN A 385 35.58 31.91 44.02
CA ASN A 385 36.01 32.26 45.37
C ASN A 385 37.53 32.56 45.50
N ASP A 386 38.37 32.10 44.58
CA ASP A 386 39.84 32.20 44.71
C ASP A 386 40.55 33.05 43.64
N ASN A 387 39.82 33.37 42.57
CA ASN A 387 40.02 34.40 41.55
C ASN A 387 41.03 34.00 40.47
N ASP A 388 40.72 32.89 39.77
CA ASP A 388 41.48 32.35 38.65
C ASP A 388 40.75 32.40 37.27
N ASP A 389 39.56 33.00 37.22
CA ASP A 389 38.66 33.15 36.07
C ASP A 389 37.82 31.89 35.69
N PHE A 390 37.82 30.83 36.51
CA PHE A 390 36.86 29.70 36.44
C PHE A 390 35.82 29.75 37.59
N TYR A 391 34.61 29.25 37.33
CA TYR A 391 33.50 29.24 38.30
C TYR A 391 33.24 27.83 38.87
N ASP A 392 32.47 27.71 39.96
CA ASP A 392 32.23 26.46 40.71
C ASP A 392 31.49 25.34 39.95
N PHE A 393 30.99 25.60 38.74
CA PHE A 393 30.49 24.59 37.81
C PHE A 393 31.54 24.12 36.77
N GLU A 394 32.62 24.87 36.57
CA GLU A 394 33.77 24.52 35.72
C GLU A 394 34.90 23.89 36.54
N ASP A 395 35.22 24.48 37.69
CA ASP A 395 36.24 23.96 38.60
C ASP A 395 35.67 22.93 39.59
N CYS A 396 36.38 21.80 39.69
CA CYS A 396 36.09 20.74 40.62
C CYS A 396 36.49 21.06 42.08
N ASN A 397 37.18 22.17 42.37
CA ASN A 397 37.46 22.65 43.74
C ASN A 397 37.81 24.16 43.86
N ASP A 398 36.81 25.05 43.73
CA ASP A 398 36.89 26.55 43.65
C ASP A 398 37.53 27.30 44.86
N LEU A 399 38.18 26.57 45.76
CA LEU A 399 38.95 27.09 46.89
C LEU A 399 40.47 26.96 46.70
N VAL A 400 40.94 26.49 45.53
CA VAL A 400 42.35 26.31 45.15
C VAL A 400 42.60 26.56 43.64
N ALA A 401 42.91 27.83 43.28
CA ALA A 401 43.40 28.44 42.02
C ALA A 401 44.61 27.77 41.29
N GLU A 402 44.85 26.50 41.58
CA GLU A 402 45.91 25.63 41.07
C GLU A 402 45.30 24.29 40.58
N ILE A 403 43.98 24.12 40.73
CA ILE A 403 43.09 23.07 40.22
C ILE A 403 42.05 23.79 39.35
N TYR A 404 41.89 23.41 38.08
CA TYR A 404 40.93 23.99 37.12
C TYR A 404 41.00 23.25 35.77
N PRO A 405 40.00 23.36 34.87
CA PRO A 405 40.05 22.76 33.53
C PRO A 405 41.29 23.14 32.69
N GLU A 406 42.01 22.14 32.17
CA GLU A 406 43.33 22.27 31.50
C GLU A 406 44.54 22.65 32.40
N ALA A 407 44.44 22.52 33.73
CA ALA A 407 45.60 22.65 34.63
C ALA A 407 46.71 21.59 34.35
N THR A 408 47.79 21.61 35.14
CA THR A 408 48.93 20.70 34.96
C THR A 408 49.11 19.74 36.13
N GLU A 409 48.49 18.57 35.99
CA GLU A 409 48.62 17.37 36.84
C GLU A 409 49.93 17.25 37.63
N ILE A 410 49.80 17.20 38.96
CA ILE A 410 50.86 17.02 39.94
C ILE A 410 50.62 15.70 40.67
N TRP A 411 51.64 14.86 40.83
CA TRP A 411 51.46 13.57 41.53
C TRP A 411 51.16 13.77 43.02
N ASN A 412 49.88 13.87 43.37
CA ASN A 412 49.37 14.39 44.64
C ASN A 412 48.15 13.60 45.19
N GLY A 413 47.41 12.87 44.34
CA GLY A 413 46.18 12.12 44.69
C GLY A 413 44.86 12.88 44.49
N ILE A 414 44.86 13.93 43.69
CA ILE A 414 43.75 14.81 43.29
C ILE A 414 43.67 14.78 41.75
N ASP A 415 42.53 15.21 41.21
CA ASP A 415 42.31 15.52 39.80
C ASP A 415 42.57 17.03 39.67
N ASP A 416 43.75 17.44 39.20
CA ASP A 416 44.13 18.86 39.15
C ASP A 416 43.55 19.54 37.90
N ASP A 417 43.41 18.83 36.77
CA ASP A 417 42.86 19.38 35.51
C ASP A 417 41.35 19.11 35.29
N CYS A 418 40.66 18.64 36.34
CA CYS A 418 39.23 18.36 36.44
C CYS A 418 38.67 17.48 35.31
N ASN A 419 39.42 16.47 34.86
CA ASN A 419 39.07 15.63 33.71
C ASN A 419 38.44 14.26 34.04
N ASP A 420 38.05 14.04 35.31
CA ASP A 420 37.62 12.79 35.96
C ASP A 420 38.75 11.75 36.18
N LEU A 421 40.03 12.08 35.93
CA LEU A 421 41.17 11.12 35.97
C LEU A 421 42.35 11.57 36.86
N VAL A 422 42.17 11.49 38.18
CA VAL A 422 43.23 11.66 39.22
C VAL A 422 44.63 11.16 38.82
N ASP A 423 45.65 12.01 38.96
CA ASP A 423 47.05 11.74 38.65
C ASP A 423 47.29 11.24 37.18
N ASP A 424 46.62 11.80 36.18
CA ASP A 424 46.71 11.50 34.74
C ASP A 424 47.98 12.07 34.06
N ASN A 425 48.31 11.58 32.86
CA ASN A 425 49.40 12.01 31.94
C ASN A 425 50.84 11.98 32.53
N LEU A 426 50.98 11.67 33.81
CA LEU A 426 52.18 11.76 34.62
C LEU A 426 53.17 10.63 34.35
N LYS A 427 54.39 11.02 33.95
CA LYS A 427 55.52 10.10 33.69
C LYS A 427 56.19 9.68 34.99
N ARG A 428 55.46 8.91 35.80
CA ARG A 428 55.84 8.37 37.13
C ARG A 428 57.22 7.72 37.18
N GLN A 429 57.75 7.19 36.06
CA GLN A 429 59.12 6.65 35.97
C GLN A 429 60.21 7.70 36.26
N ASN A 430 59.93 9.00 36.05
CA ASN A 430 60.83 10.11 36.35
C ASN A 430 60.70 10.62 37.79
N LEU A 431 59.58 10.31 38.47
CA LEU A 431 59.24 10.81 39.81
C LEU A 431 59.73 9.86 40.91
N VAL A 432 59.71 8.55 40.66
CA VAL A 432 60.12 7.51 41.61
C VAL A 432 61.64 7.29 41.60
N LEU A 433 62.26 7.38 42.78
CA LEU A 433 63.69 7.16 42.98
C LEU A 433 63.99 5.69 43.34
N THR A 434 64.56 4.96 42.39
CA THR A 434 64.91 3.54 42.51
C THR A 434 66.28 3.29 43.15
N ILE A 435 66.35 2.29 44.04
CA ILE A 435 67.58 1.80 44.68
C ILE A 435 67.66 0.28 44.53
N PRO A 436 68.74 -0.29 43.96
CA PRO A 436 69.66 0.35 43.02
C PRO A 436 68.93 0.92 41.79
N GLN A 437 69.63 1.72 40.99
CA GLN A 437 69.07 2.28 39.75
C GLN A 437 68.90 1.17 38.68
N THR A 438 67.80 1.23 37.93
CA THR A 438 67.38 0.22 36.92
C THR A 438 68.36 0.00 35.76
N GLN A 439 69.32 0.91 35.54
CA GLN A 439 70.28 0.85 34.43
C GLN A 439 71.57 0.07 34.76
N ILE A 440 71.67 -0.59 35.92
CA ILE A 440 72.87 -1.30 36.37
C ILE A 440 72.53 -2.78 36.62
N ILE A 441 73.20 -3.70 35.91
CA ILE A 441 73.12 -5.14 36.19
C ILE A 441 73.66 -5.39 37.60
N HIS A 442 72.82 -5.92 38.48
CA HIS A 442 73.16 -6.16 39.88
C HIS A 442 73.68 -7.58 40.08
N SER A 443 74.92 -7.75 40.53
CA SER A 443 75.45 -9.09 40.85
C SER A 443 75.14 -9.44 42.31
N TRP A 444 74.57 -10.63 42.54
CA TRP A 444 74.12 -11.09 43.85
C TRP A 444 74.71 -12.46 44.20
N ASP A 445 75.57 -12.51 45.22
CA ASP A 445 75.93 -13.76 45.89
C ASP A 445 74.78 -14.15 46.83
N ALA A 446 73.91 -15.04 46.36
CA ALA A 446 72.72 -15.44 47.10
C ALA A 446 73.04 -16.20 48.39
N VAL A 447 74.27 -16.67 48.60
CA VAL A 447 74.68 -17.39 49.83
C VAL A 447 75.09 -16.43 50.94
N ASN A 448 75.73 -15.32 50.59
CA ASN A 448 76.37 -14.42 51.56
C ASN A 448 75.63 -13.07 51.74
N ASP A 449 75.02 -12.54 50.67
CA ASP A 449 74.44 -11.19 50.67
C ASP A 449 72.91 -11.21 50.67
N THR A 450 72.30 -10.21 51.32
CA THR A 450 70.85 -9.95 51.27
C THR A 450 70.54 -9.00 50.12
N LEU A 451 69.62 -9.38 49.24
CA LEU A 451 69.21 -8.57 48.10
C LEU A 451 68.15 -7.54 48.53
N VAL A 452 68.43 -6.26 48.28
CA VAL A 452 67.57 -5.15 48.71
C VAL A 452 67.23 -4.25 47.52
N PHE A 453 65.94 -4.07 47.26
CA PHE A 453 65.42 -3.07 46.34
C PHE A 453 64.48 -2.11 47.05
N GLY A 454 64.41 -0.86 46.59
CA GLY A 454 63.55 0.17 47.16
C GLY A 454 63.06 1.19 46.12
N LEU A 455 61.78 1.50 46.21
CA LEU A 455 61.10 2.61 45.57
C LEU A 455 60.97 3.74 46.62
N ASN A 456 61.34 4.95 46.24
CA ASN A 456 61.31 6.14 47.11
C ASN A 456 60.71 7.31 46.32
N ASN A 457 60.36 8.39 47.01
CA ASN A 457 59.72 9.56 46.40
C ASN A 457 58.35 9.26 45.75
N ILE A 458 57.62 8.31 46.33
CA ILE A 458 56.17 8.12 46.12
C ILE A 458 55.47 9.04 47.16
N PRO A 459 54.48 9.87 46.77
CA PRO A 459 53.71 10.68 47.71
C PRO A 459 52.99 9.83 48.75
N THR A 460 52.86 10.31 49.99
CA THR A 460 52.14 9.59 51.06
C THR A 460 50.63 9.82 51.05
N GLN A 461 50.13 10.60 50.09
CA GLN A 461 48.71 10.96 49.92
C GLN A 461 48.04 10.04 48.88
N VAL A 462 48.81 9.65 47.87
CA VAL A 462 48.46 8.77 46.75
C VAL A 462 48.33 7.30 47.22
N ASN A 463 47.31 6.59 46.73
CA ASN A 463 46.97 5.22 47.16
C ASN A 463 47.50 4.12 46.22
N THR A 464 48.81 3.89 46.21
CA THR A 464 49.45 2.94 45.30
C THR A 464 49.36 1.46 45.75
N GLU A 465 48.97 0.53 44.87
CA GLU A 465 49.28 -0.90 45.03
C GLU A 465 50.66 -1.21 44.43
N ILE A 466 51.58 -1.76 45.22
CA ILE A 466 52.93 -2.13 44.76
C ILE A 466 53.09 -3.66 44.81
N THR A 467 53.31 -4.27 43.65
CA THR A 467 53.60 -5.71 43.52
C THR A 467 55.03 -5.95 43.04
N TRP A 468 55.70 -6.95 43.62
CA TRP A 468 57.07 -7.34 43.26
C TRP A 468 57.10 -8.78 42.74
N LYS A 469 57.81 -9.03 41.65
CA LYS A 469 57.94 -10.35 41.02
C LYS A 469 59.39 -10.64 40.64
N ILE A 470 59.78 -11.91 40.68
CA ILE A 470 61.02 -12.42 40.09
C ILE A 470 60.67 -13.48 39.03
N GLY A 471 60.90 -13.13 37.77
CA GLY A 471 60.27 -13.85 36.65
C GLY A 471 58.75 -13.95 36.84
N ASN A 472 58.24 -15.19 36.99
CA ASN A 472 56.81 -15.47 37.19
C ASN A 472 56.41 -15.65 38.68
N TYR A 473 57.33 -15.49 39.64
CA TYR A 473 57.05 -15.70 41.07
C TYR A 473 56.72 -14.38 41.79
N ASP A 474 55.72 -14.40 42.68
CA ASP A 474 55.21 -13.25 43.43
C ASP A 474 55.90 -13.12 44.80
N LEU A 475 56.51 -11.97 45.09
CA LEU A 475 57.41 -11.74 46.22
C LEU A 475 56.73 -11.17 47.48
N LYS A 476 55.40 -11.34 47.62
CA LYS A 476 54.61 -10.87 48.78
C LYS A 476 55.11 -11.30 50.17
N GLU A 477 55.92 -12.36 50.29
CA GLU A 477 56.53 -12.78 51.57
C GLU A 477 57.85 -12.04 51.89
N ASN A 478 58.40 -11.27 50.96
CA ASN A 478 59.69 -10.58 51.06
C ASN A 478 59.61 -9.04 51.06
N ILE A 479 58.41 -8.47 51.00
CA ILE A 479 58.23 -7.01 51.00
C ILE A 479 58.24 -6.43 52.42
N SER A 480 58.78 -5.20 52.53
CA SER A 480 58.80 -4.40 53.75
C SER A 480 58.41 -2.95 53.43
N ASN A 481 58.35 -2.08 54.44
CA ASN A 481 58.05 -0.64 54.29
C ASN A 481 56.82 -0.34 53.39
N GLN A 482 55.65 -0.86 53.76
CA GLN A 482 54.38 -0.70 53.02
C GLN A 482 54.44 -1.14 51.54
N GLY A 483 55.33 -2.08 51.20
CA GLY A 483 55.48 -2.59 49.84
C GLY A 483 56.46 -1.79 48.97
N THR A 484 56.93 -0.62 49.42
CA THR A 484 57.92 0.16 48.64
C THR A 484 59.31 -0.47 48.64
N ARG A 485 59.57 -1.44 49.53
CA ARG A 485 60.87 -2.10 49.70
C ARG A 485 60.75 -3.62 49.59
N LEU A 486 61.74 -4.24 48.97
CA LEU A 486 61.90 -5.69 48.84
C LEU A 486 63.21 -6.10 49.54
N ASP A 487 63.13 -7.07 50.45
CA ASP A 487 64.27 -7.65 51.18
C ASP A 487 64.28 -9.18 51.02
N ILE A 488 65.15 -9.71 50.15
CA ILE A 488 65.36 -11.17 50.01
C ILE A 488 66.59 -11.57 50.81
N ASN A 489 66.36 -12.39 51.84
CA ASN A 489 67.41 -12.97 52.69
C ASN A 489 68.28 -13.96 51.90
N SER A 490 69.48 -14.28 52.41
CA SER A 490 70.36 -15.25 51.77
C SER A 490 69.77 -16.67 51.72
N LEU A 491 70.02 -17.35 50.60
CA LEU A 491 69.42 -18.61 50.19
C LEU A 491 70.33 -19.80 50.53
N GLU A 492 69.92 -20.64 51.48
CA GLU A 492 70.58 -21.92 51.75
C GLU A 492 69.85 -23.11 51.10
N CYS A 493 70.21 -23.43 49.85
CA CYS A 493 69.63 -24.54 49.06
C CYS A 493 69.66 -25.94 49.73
N GLY A 494 70.43 -26.11 50.81
CA GLY A 494 70.52 -27.35 51.58
C GLY A 494 69.77 -27.36 52.92
N LYS A 495 69.19 -26.22 53.35
CA LYS A 495 68.46 -26.09 54.62
C LYS A 495 67.04 -25.54 54.46
N ASN A 496 66.91 -24.48 53.66
CA ASN A 496 65.66 -23.76 53.48
C ASN A 496 64.67 -24.57 52.62
N LYS A 497 63.37 -24.35 52.82
CA LYS A 497 62.28 -25.16 52.21
C LYS A 497 61.06 -24.34 51.78
N ASP A 498 61.20 -23.03 51.76
CA ASP A 498 60.27 -22.10 51.13
C ASP A 498 60.29 -22.26 49.60
N ASN A 499 59.19 -21.86 48.96
CA ASN A 499 58.98 -22.07 47.52
C ASN A 499 59.93 -21.21 46.66
N LEU A 500 60.29 -20.02 47.14
CA LEU A 500 61.21 -19.10 46.46
C LEU A 500 62.63 -19.68 46.40
N THR A 501 63.19 -20.14 47.54
CA THR A 501 64.50 -20.79 47.57
C THR A 501 64.51 -22.04 46.68
N MET A 502 63.46 -22.87 46.74
CA MET A 502 63.36 -24.06 45.88
C MET A 502 63.35 -23.72 44.38
N LEU A 503 62.69 -22.64 43.97
CA LEU A 503 62.66 -22.16 42.58
C LEU A 503 64.03 -21.65 42.13
N LEU A 504 64.64 -20.74 42.89
CA LEU A 504 65.91 -20.11 42.53
C LEU A 504 67.09 -21.09 42.57
N CYS A 505 67.14 -21.96 43.58
CA CYS A 505 68.12 -23.05 43.65
C CYS A 505 67.92 -24.12 42.56
N GLY A 506 66.69 -24.30 42.05
CA GLY A 506 66.40 -25.19 40.94
C GLY A 506 66.93 -24.68 39.59
N ASN A 507 66.92 -23.36 39.39
CA ASN A 507 67.50 -22.71 38.20
C ASN A 507 69.04 -22.62 38.27
N GLY A 508 69.60 -22.52 39.48
CA GLY A 508 71.04 -22.36 39.69
C GLY A 508 71.57 -20.98 39.31
N THR A 509 72.90 -20.84 39.21
CA THR A 509 73.55 -19.58 38.82
C THR A 509 73.05 -19.13 37.44
N SER A 510 72.34 -18.00 37.41
CA SER A 510 71.56 -17.56 36.24
C SER A 510 71.18 -16.08 36.33
N ASN A 511 71.00 -15.45 35.17
CA ASN A 511 70.36 -14.13 35.12
C ASN A 511 68.89 -14.24 35.54
N GLN A 512 68.45 -13.34 36.41
CA GLN A 512 67.07 -13.19 36.86
C GLN A 512 66.64 -11.74 36.67
N GLN A 513 65.34 -11.52 36.43
CA GLN A 513 64.75 -10.18 36.39
C GLN A 513 63.81 -10.00 37.56
N ILE A 514 64.04 -8.95 38.34
CA ILE A 514 63.08 -8.45 39.32
C ILE A 514 62.28 -7.32 38.67
N LYS A 515 60.97 -7.35 38.88
CA LYS A 515 60.01 -6.39 38.37
C LYS A 515 59.16 -5.89 39.53
N ALA A 516 59.18 -4.58 39.76
CA ALA A 516 58.18 -3.90 40.56
C ALA A 516 57.13 -3.30 39.62
N THR A 517 55.87 -3.46 39.96
CA THR A 517 54.74 -2.83 39.28
C THR A 517 53.97 -2.03 40.32
N ILE A 518 53.94 -0.70 40.14
CA ILE A 518 53.07 0.22 40.87
C ILE A 518 51.78 0.33 40.05
N VAL A 519 50.63 0.13 40.67
CA VAL A 519 49.31 0.47 40.12
C VAL A 519 48.74 1.60 40.97
N ASP A 520 48.27 2.65 40.30
CA ASP A 520 47.98 3.94 40.89
C ASP A 520 47.00 4.71 40.00
N SER A 521 45.85 5.13 40.54
CA SER A 521 44.73 5.72 39.77
C SER A 521 44.42 4.99 38.45
N GLY A 522 44.50 3.65 38.45
CA GLY A 522 44.36 2.80 37.26
C GLY A 522 45.60 2.71 36.36
N PHE A 523 46.47 3.71 36.36
CA PHE A 523 47.75 3.70 35.65
C PHE A 523 48.73 2.66 36.22
N THR A 524 49.43 1.97 35.33
CA THR A 524 50.39 0.90 35.69
C THR A 524 51.81 1.31 35.31
N THR A 525 52.67 1.52 36.31
CA THR A 525 54.08 1.91 36.13
C THR A 525 55.01 0.76 36.52
N GLU A 526 55.91 0.39 35.60
CA GLU A 526 56.80 -0.77 35.77
C GLU A 526 58.28 -0.37 35.89
N PHE A 527 58.96 -0.97 36.88
CA PHE A 527 60.40 -0.85 37.10
C PHE A 527 61.03 -2.24 37.02
N VAL A 528 62.07 -2.42 36.21
CA VAL A 528 62.73 -3.70 35.97
C VAL A 528 64.22 -3.58 36.26
N TRP A 529 64.79 -4.60 36.89
CA TRP A 529 66.22 -4.73 37.17
C TRP A 529 66.73 -6.10 36.73
N ASP A 530 67.79 -6.11 35.94
CA ASP A 530 68.55 -7.32 35.59
C ASP A 530 69.55 -7.69 36.70
N ILE A 531 69.55 -8.96 37.11
CA ILE A 531 70.33 -9.47 38.23
C ILE A 531 71.12 -10.71 37.80
N ASP A 532 72.41 -10.74 38.11
CA ASP A 532 73.29 -11.91 37.93
C ASP A 532 73.38 -12.67 39.28
N MET A 533 72.60 -13.74 39.43
CA MET A 533 72.45 -14.49 40.68
C MET A 533 73.42 -15.67 40.74
N ILE A 534 74.24 -15.73 41.79
CA ILE A 534 75.22 -16.79 42.04
C ILE A 534 74.74 -17.70 43.17
N VAL A 535 74.71 -19.03 42.94
CA VAL A 535 74.15 -20.03 43.87
C VAL A 535 75.12 -21.19 44.12
N TRP A 536 75.18 -21.71 45.35
CA TRP A 536 76.02 -22.86 45.72
C TRP A 536 75.23 -24.15 45.95
N ILE A 537 75.68 -25.26 45.35
CA ILE A 537 75.06 -26.58 45.43
C ILE A 537 76.09 -27.60 45.95
N PRO A 538 75.78 -28.40 47.00
CA PRO A 538 76.70 -29.39 47.55
C PRO A 538 76.83 -30.65 46.65
N PRO A 539 78.02 -31.28 46.57
CA PRO A 539 78.23 -32.49 45.78
C PRO A 539 77.62 -33.76 46.42
N PRO A 540 77.23 -34.77 45.62
CA PRO A 540 76.58 -35.99 46.09
C PRO A 540 77.50 -36.89 46.92
N THR A 541 76.92 -37.77 47.75
CA THR A 541 77.67 -38.58 48.71
C THR A 541 78.26 -39.85 48.11
N PHE A 542 79.37 -40.31 48.68
CA PHE A 542 80.05 -41.56 48.28
C PHE A 542 79.13 -42.79 48.29
N THR A 543 78.15 -42.82 49.21
CA THR A 543 77.12 -43.86 49.32
C THR A 543 76.24 -43.97 48.07
N GLU A 544 75.86 -42.85 47.46
CA GLU A 544 74.98 -42.82 46.29
C GLU A 544 75.72 -43.26 45.02
N ILE A 545 76.98 -42.82 44.89
CA ILE A 545 77.91 -43.31 43.87
C ILE A 545 78.07 -44.83 43.99
N LEU A 546 78.26 -45.35 45.20
CA LEU A 546 78.53 -46.77 45.44
C LEU A 546 77.29 -47.66 45.20
N LEU A 547 76.07 -47.20 45.53
CA LEU A 547 74.84 -47.93 45.17
C LEU A 547 74.66 -48.04 43.65
N SER A 548 74.84 -46.93 42.92
CA SER A 548 74.61 -46.91 41.46
C SER A 548 75.51 -47.90 40.69
N PHE A 549 76.73 -48.15 41.18
CA PHE A 549 77.61 -49.19 40.62
C PHE A 549 77.09 -50.62 40.85
N PHE A 550 76.58 -50.93 42.04
CA PHE A 550 76.08 -52.28 42.37
C PHE A 550 74.72 -52.60 41.72
N THR A 551 73.92 -51.60 41.37
CA THR A 551 72.71 -51.77 40.55
C THR A 551 73.00 -51.86 39.04
N SER A 552 74.24 -51.60 38.61
CA SER A 552 74.59 -51.64 37.19
C SER A 552 74.66 -53.07 36.63
N SER A 553 74.38 -53.20 35.33
CA SER A 553 74.46 -54.47 34.58
C SER A 553 75.84 -55.14 34.64
N ILE A 554 76.90 -54.36 34.87
CA ILE A 554 78.28 -54.85 34.97
C ILE A 554 78.57 -55.41 36.37
N GLY A 555 78.04 -54.78 37.42
CA GLY A 555 78.25 -55.20 38.81
C GLY A 555 77.72 -56.60 39.12
N LEU A 556 76.54 -56.95 38.59
CA LEU A 556 75.90 -58.25 38.82
C LEU A 556 76.72 -59.44 38.27
N VAL A 557 77.36 -59.26 37.10
CA VAL A 557 78.22 -60.29 36.48
C VAL A 557 79.46 -60.55 37.32
N PHE A 558 80.00 -59.51 37.97
CA PHE A 558 81.20 -59.60 38.81
C PHE A 558 80.95 -60.41 40.09
N ILE A 559 79.78 -60.29 40.71
CA ILE A 559 79.42 -61.03 41.93
C ILE A 559 79.27 -62.54 41.64
N SER A 560 78.68 -62.91 40.50
CA SER A 560 78.43 -64.30 40.11
C SER A 560 79.72 -65.15 40.06
N SER A 561 80.78 -64.60 39.47
CA SER A 561 82.07 -65.31 39.31
C SER A 561 82.81 -65.52 40.63
N ILE A 562 82.70 -64.58 41.58
CA ILE A 562 83.34 -64.65 42.89
C ILE A 562 82.78 -65.80 43.74
N VAL A 563 81.46 -66.01 43.74
CA VAL A 563 80.81 -67.08 44.53
C VAL A 563 81.30 -68.47 44.08
N LEU A 564 81.45 -68.70 42.78
CA LEU A 564 81.98 -69.95 42.23
C LEU A 564 83.44 -70.20 42.63
N ALA A 565 84.27 -69.15 42.68
CA ALA A 565 85.68 -69.26 43.08
C ALA A 565 85.85 -69.63 44.57
N ILE A 566 85.05 -69.03 45.46
CA ILE A 566 85.13 -69.26 46.90
C ILE A 566 84.82 -70.72 47.27
N ALA A 567 83.84 -71.34 46.61
CA ALA A 567 83.47 -72.75 46.84
C ALA A 567 84.64 -73.72 46.54
N ALA A 568 85.42 -73.47 45.50
CA ALA A 568 86.59 -74.28 45.17
C ALA A 568 87.73 -74.12 46.18
N ILE A 569 87.96 -72.90 46.69
CA ILE A 569 89.03 -72.60 47.66
C ILE A 569 88.77 -73.29 49.01
N GLY A 570 87.52 -73.37 49.47
CA GLY A 570 87.15 -73.99 50.76
C GLY A 570 87.60 -75.45 50.89
N LEU A 571 87.52 -76.23 49.80
CA LEU A 571 87.97 -77.63 49.77
C LEU A 571 89.49 -77.78 49.91
N PHE A 572 90.27 -76.81 49.42
CA PHE A 572 91.73 -76.86 49.43
C PHE A 572 92.34 -76.46 50.78
N VAL A 573 91.74 -75.47 51.48
CA VAL A 573 92.27 -74.94 52.74
C VAL A 573 92.25 -75.98 53.86
N ASN A 574 91.19 -76.78 53.96
CA ASN A 574 91.01 -77.79 55.02
C ASN A 574 92.16 -78.84 55.03
N PHE A 575 92.66 -79.22 53.84
CA PHE A 575 93.78 -80.16 53.71
C PHE A 575 95.12 -79.60 54.24
N ARG A 576 95.29 -78.27 54.28
CA ARG A 576 96.58 -77.63 54.62
C ARG A 576 96.76 -77.37 56.12
N ILE A 577 95.68 -77.08 56.85
CA ILE A 577 95.73 -76.68 58.26
C ILE A 577 96.25 -77.83 59.15
N SER A 578 95.78 -79.06 58.92
CA SER A 578 96.15 -80.23 59.71
C SER A 578 97.67 -80.45 59.83
N ARG A 579 98.45 -80.04 58.82
CA ARG A 579 99.89 -80.27 58.74
C ARG A 579 100.75 -79.17 59.37
N LYS A 580 100.16 -78.05 59.82
CA LYS A 580 100.91 -76.97 60.49
C LYS A 580 101.08 -77.23 61.99
N ASN A 581 100.05 -77.78 62.64
CA ASN A 581 99.99 -77.85 64.10
C ASN A 581 101.05 -78.81 64.70
N GLU A 582 101.39 -79.91 64.01
CA GLU A 582 102.51 -80.81 64.39
C GLU A 582 103.86 -80.09 64.51
N LEU A 583 104.02 -78.93 63.86
CA LEU A 583 105.30 -78.25 63.67
C LEU A 583 105.55 -77.15 64.72
N GLU A 584 104.51 -76.63 65.38
CA GLU A 584 104.66 -75.55 66.38
C GLU A 584 104.95 -76.09 67.79
N GLU A 585 104.42 -77.26 68.17
CA GLU A 585 104.75 -77.90 69.46
C GLU A 585 106.24 -78.24 69.58
N ALA A 586 106.87 -78.64 68.48
CA ALA A 586 108.27 -79.07 68.44
C ALA A 586 109.26 -77.97 68.88
N TYR A 587 108.95 -76.70 68.62
CA TYR A 587 109.78 -75.56 69.03
C TYR A 587 109.46 -75.08 70.45
N ALA A 588 108.19 -75.14 70.85
CA ALA A 588 107.75 -74.73 72.19
C ALA A 588 108.41 -75.56 73.31
N ALA A 589 108.65 -76.86 73.07
CA ALA A 589 109.20 -77.78 74.08
C ALA A 589 110.65 -77.48 74.48
N TYR A 590 111.48 -76.93 73.58
CA TYR A 590 112.93 -76.81 73.81
C TYR A 590 113.41 -75.42 74.24
N ASN A 591 112.62 -74.36 74.02
CA ASN A 591 112.93 -73.00 74.49
C ASN A 591 114.32 -72.46 74.08
N ILE A 592 114.84 -72.92 72.93
CA ILE A 592 116.14 -72.53 72.37
C ILE A 592 115.94 -71.46 71.28
N PRO A 593 116.51 -70.25 71.41
CA PRO A 593 116.44 -69.21 70.38
C PRO A 593 117.42 -69.53 69.24
N SER A 594 116.97 -70.28 68.23
CA SER A 594 117.81 -70.70 67.10
C SER A 594 116.98 -71.00 65.83
N VAL A 595 117.43 -70.70 64.60
CA VAL A 595 118.70 -70.07 64.19
C VAL A 595 118.57 -69.30 62.87
N LYS A 596 119.54 -68.39 62.68
CA LYS A 596 120.05 -67.83 61.41
C LYS A 596 119.11 -66.85 60.67
N PHE A 597 119.48 -65.57 60.49
CA PHE A 597 120.71 -65.00 59.87
C PHE A 597 120.85 -65.48 58.41
N ASP A 598 121.15 -64.63 57.42
CA ASP A 598 122.29 -63.71 57.45
C ASP A 598 122.03 -62.23 57.12
N TYR A 599 123.07 -61.41 57.34
CA TYR A 599 122.97 -59.98 57.61
C TYR A 599 123.93 -59.15 56.72
N THR A 600 123.37 -58.34 55.81
CA THR A 600 123.94 -57.02 55.38
C THR A 600 125.31 -57.04 54.62
N PRO A 601 125.94 -55.89 54.25
CA PRO A 601 125.44 -55.00 53.18
C PRO A 601 126.51 -54.43 52.19
N ASP A 602 126.00 -53.67 51.20
CA ASP A 602 126.57 -52.43 50.61
C ASP A 602 127.62 -52.48 49.44
N TYR A 603 127.64 -51.37 48.67
CA TYR A 603 128.51 -50.94 47.54
C TYR A 603 128.49 -51.76 46.23
N SER A 604 128.02 -51.21 45.10
CA SER A 604 128.82 -50.24 44.31
C SER A 604 128.11 -49.61 43.06
N LYS A 605 128.71 -48.49 42.58
CA LYS A 605 128.55 -47.65 41.36
C LYS A 605 128.00 -48.38 40.08
N THR A 606 127.30 -47.77 39.09
CA THR A 606 127.56 -46.50 38.31
C THR A 606 126.36 -45.94 37.47
N VAL A 607 126.11 -44.62 37.53
CA VAL A 607 125.95 -43.59 36.44
C VAL A 607 125.31 -43.90 35.04
N LEU A 608 124.17 -43.21 34.71
CA LEU A 608 123.63 -42.62 33.42
C LEU A 608 123.65 -43.40 32.07
N PRO A 609 122.99 -42.94 30.97
CA PRO A 609 121.82 -42.03 30.73
C PRO A 609 120.59 -42.81 30.13
N SER A 610 119.31 -42.36 30.08
CA SER A 610 118.60 -41.20 29.45
C SER A 610 118.31 -41.29 27.93
N ALA A 611 117.04 -40.95 27.57
CA ALA A 611 116.56 -40.40 26.27
C ALA A 611 116.44 -41.32 25.01
N PRO A 612 115.62 -40.97 23.98
CA PRO A 612 114.31 -40.28 24.05
C PRO A 612 113.26 -40.75 22.96
N ASP A 613 112.09 -40.08 22.97
CA ASP A 613 111.26 -39.60 21.83
C ASP A 613 110.82 -40.54 20.68
N LEU A 614 109.53 -40.43 20.32
CA LEU A 614 109.06 -40.66 18.94
C LEU A 614 107.81 -39.82 18.60
N SER A 615 108.07 -38.53 18.48
CA SER A 615 107.32 -37.53 17.71
C SER A 615 106.67 -38.05 16.41
N SER A 616 105.56 -37.39 16.05
CA SER A 616 104.91 -37.31 14.73
C SER A 616 104.00 -38.47 14.28
N LEU A 617 102.99 -38.08 13.49
CA LEU A 617 102.00 -38.91 12.76
C LEU A 617 100.98 -39.59 13.71
N GLU A 618 99.66 -39.58 13.50
CA GLU A 618 98.76 -39.28 12.36
C GLU A 618 97.47 -38.57 12.89
N SER A 619 96.52 -37.98 12.15
CA SER A 619 96.36 -37.45 10.78
C SER A 619 95.09 -36.53 10.80
N ARG A 620 95.05 -35.33 10.19
CA ARG A 620 94.50 -35.06 8.82
C ARG A 620 93.28 -35.95 8.46
N ILE A 621 92.08 -35.46 8.10
CA ILE A 621 91.62 -34.15 7.58
C ILE A 621 90.08 -33.98 7.73
N ASN A 622 89.60 -32.76 8.07
CA ASN A 622 88.42 -31.97 7.60
C ASN A 622 87.89 -31.02 8.71
N ILE A 623 87.37 -29.79 8.53
CA ILE A 623 87.09 -28.87 7.39
C ILE A 623 85.65 -28.86 6.79
N GLN A 624 84.87 -27.82 7.17
CA GLN A 624 83.85 -26.98 6.45
C GLN A 624 82.68 -27.60 5.62
N SER A 625 81.53 -26.92 5.39
CA SER A 625 80.80 -25.81 6.08
C SER A 625 79.39 -25.59 5.46
N SER A 626 78.56 -24.72 6.08
CA SER A 626 77.49 -23.86 5.50
C SER A 626 76.17 -24.44 4.90
N GLU A 627 75.06 -24.23 5.66
CA GLU A 627 73.86 -23.41 5.29
C GLU A 627 72.62 -24.00 4.55
N ILE A 628 71.45 -23.31 4.74
CA ILE A 628 70.15 -23.31 4.01
C ILE A 628 68.94 -24.18 4.52
N GLU A 629 67.87 -23.46 4.92
CA GLU A 629 66.37 -23.67 4.88
C GLU A 629 65.63 -24.96 5.33
N LEU A 630 64.31 -24.81 5.59
CA LEU A 630 63.31 -25.84 5.96
C LEU A 630 61.89 -25.56 5.35
N PRO A 631 61.12 -26.57 4.86
CA PRO A 631 59.80 -26.44 4.19
C PRO A 631 58.59 -26.92 5.05
N ASP A 632 57.29 -26.81 4.67
CA ASP A 632 56.38 -27.70 3.86
C ASP A 632 54.89 -27.27 4.19
N LEU A 633 53.72 -27.62 3.60
CA LEU A 633 53.18 -28.20 2.32
C LEU A 633 51.62 -27.95 2.26
N PRO A 634 50.90 -28.07 1.10
CA PRO A 634 49.48 -27.65 0.91
C PRO A 634 48.43 -28.77 0.64
N ALA A 635 47.11 -28.44 0.53
CA ALA A 635 46.05 -29.33 0.01
C ALA A 635 44.75 -28.64 -0.56
N THR A 636 43.99 -29.36 -1.41
CA THR A 636 42.75 -28.94 -2.15
C THR A 636 41.68 -30.09 -2.13
N ILE A 637 40.47 -30.10 -2.72
CA ILE A 637 39.73 -29.36 -3.78
C ILE A 637 38.20 -29.63 -3.65
N PRO A 638 37.24 -28.76 -4.10
CA PRO A 638 36.32 -29.13 -5.22
C PRO A 638 35.69 -27.93 -6.00
N VAL A 639 34.77 -28.19 -6.96
CA VAL A 639 33.97 -27.24 -7.79
C VAL A 639 32.62 -27.87 -8.23
N ILE A 640 31.56 -27.07 -8.48
CA ILE A 640 30.37 -27.24 -9.42
C ILE A 640 29.42 -26.01 -9.22
N GLN A 641 28.66 -25.36 -10.14
CA GLN A 641 28.18 -25.48 -11.55
C GLN A 641 26.67 -25.81 -11.74
N LEU A 642 25.89 -25.27 -12.72
CA LEU A 642 26.21 -24.35 -13.84
C LEU A 642 25.20 -23.19 -14.17
N PRO A 643 24.03 -23.32 -14.88
CA PRO A 643 23.62 -22.24 -15.81
C PRO A 643 22.11 -21.81 -15.96
N SER A 644 21.88 -20.51 -16.23
CA SER A 644 20.98 -19.92 -17.26
C SER A 644 20.82 -18.40 -17.03
N LYS A 645 20.20 -17.58 -17.89
CA LYS A 645 20.37 -17.24 -19.32
C LYS A 645 19.32 -16.17 -19.67
N ILE A 646 19.75 -14.91 -19.81
CA ILE A 646 19.39 -13.89 -20.82
C ILE A 646 17.94 -13.85 -21.36
N ILE A 647 17.30 -12.67 -21.25
CA ILE A 647 16.61 -11.90 -22.32
C ILE A 647 16.69 -10.40 -21.96
N GLU A 648 16.59 -9.52 -22.95
CA GLU A 648 16.75 -8.05 -22.88
C GLU A 648 15.45 -7.34 -23.34
N GLU A 649 15.51 -6.04 -23.67
CA GLU A 649 14.47 -5.20 -24.34
C GLU A 649 13.23 -4.77 -23.51
N GLU A 650 12.67 -3.56 -23.64
CA GLU A 650 13.22 -2.22 -24.03
C GLU A 650 12.17 -1.13 -23.68
N ASP A 651 12.60 0.10 -23.34
CA ASP A 651 11.81 1.35 -23.20
C ASP A 651 10.61 1.32 -22.19
N ILE A 652 9.95 2.41 -21.78
CA ILE A 652 9.75 3.78 -22.31
C ILE A 652 9.92 4.83 -21.19
N VAL A 653 10.22 6.09 -21.56
CA VAL A 653 10.29 7.25 -20.64
C VAL A 653 8.94 7.94 -20.50
N GLU A 654 8.52 8.21 -19.26
CA GLU A 654 7.64 9.33 -18.93
C GLU A 654 8.07 9.96 -17.59
N LEU A 655 7.58 11.17 -17.30
CA LEU A 655 8.01 12.03 -16.18
C LEU A 655 6.85 12.29 -15.20
N VAL A 656 7.19 13.00 -14.11
CA VAL A 656 6.31 13.77 -13.20
C VAL A 656 6.02 13.12 -11.82
N ASP A 657 6.51 13.85 -10.82
CA ASP A 657 6.14 14.01 -9.41
C ASP A 657 6.23 12.88 -8.37
N ILE A 658 6.45 13.36 -7.14
CA ILE A 658 6.89 12.63 -5.95
C ILE A 658 5.92 12.97 -4.81
N PRO A 659 5.20 12.00 -4.22
CA PRO A 659 4.54 12.20 -2.94
C PRO A 659 5.54 11.93 -1.80
N SER A 660 5.90 12.96 -1.04
CA SER A 660 6.81 12.84 0.12
C SER A 660 6.18 13.37 1.40
N ARG A 661 5.58 12.48 2.21
CA ARG A 661 5.20 12.76 3.61
C ARG A 661 5.39 11.52 4.49
N ILE A 662 6.44 11.55 5.33
CA ILE A 662 6.47 11.11 6.75
C ILE A 662 6.34 9.60 7.08
N ILE A 663 6.96 9.00 8.12
CA ILE A 663 8.17 9.27 8.96
C ILE A 663 8.65 7.89 9.50
N ASP A 664 9.97 7.73 9.70
CA ASP A 664 10.71 6.86 10.67
C ASP A 664 12.10 6.46 10.11
#